data_AF-A0A948D120-F1
#
_entry.id   AF-A0A948D120-F1
#
_cell.length_a   1.000
_cell.length_b   1.000
_cell.length_c   1.000
_cell.angle_alpha   90.00
_cell.angle_beta   90.00
_cell.angle_gamma   90.00
#
_symmetry.space_group_name_H-M   'P 1'
#
loop_
_entity.id
_entity.type
_entity.pdbx_description
1 polymer ?
#
loop_
_entity_poly.entity_id
_entity_poly.type
_entity_poly.pdbx_seq_one_letter_code
_entity_poly.pdbx_strand_id
1 'polypeptide(L)'
;MRAASGTEDTLEKDQPSKRFGKIFLGRQALEKEKEAAAAEMEVKANAGPDEKETARIRFEIAEKKLEIFWREHDNTDAWKTDRMWKDVANDLRARPWERDADGLFETTESDKKSFLLLVNMAELDRLNKIGGHELGDDGLCLAKKRIEEAVQEVLSSQPKYKDESRLAEAYDIYRYSGNDFAVNLRDVDESLAEEINQRINRELVEISELKPGAEPVELTCNYVSRAEGLDLLNDLEVEPESVGRSSQKTLIEAMLEKVQTLNDVGKVLMRTRRITRKLLEAKEGTENEAKELYDRFLKKSLGDVFKIDPQTDLLDFDGFKALIVEKGGLADNPSVEWKRFVTERALESAFASLKGRRALGHKIELDLARMVARDFLQKDEQFGRELTGESEPVSMAGFTAPEATRGRVFLFGLEEKFKEAKGQAPAEDLEKARLDLQAVSLNLEQAKRDLRTGLFDRAVFFETMEAALERGEPLTAVALDMAFLKYFDKEGGPTTGDLAIAKGVELLDKVAAEFSREGVKVEAYRIGGDEFAFTIIGGDNATAQKIVRNLRERTDSSGRVPAGAGARESYKPEKITFNFGTMSVMDVESFKAELQQAGITLAQDGARETMNEVAGYLLKLADKELEIQKSVDRLQMFVNRIIEEKQGRGTSSSEALKAYSDKAIFGAAGKLKLAEWADRLDKTDNVEVELGKIKGESLEFVLQQLDAQNIQVGRFELHFERKLEDAVRLRYFESRINELENEIFDLQSRLIKEKESRANLENALAAAEEERKAIVNLREGIRS
;
A
#
# COMPACT_ATOMS: atom_id res chain seq x y z
N MET A 1 40.88 -42.07 -3.93
CA MET A 1 41.53 -42.40 -2.64
C MET A 1 42.00 -41.07 -2.03
N ARG A 2 41.36 -40.63 -0.93
CA ARG A 2 41.47 -39.32 -0.23
C ARG A 2 41.07 -38.08 -1.03
N ALA A 3 40.50 -37.01 -0.47
CA ALA A 3 39.43 -36.77 0.50
C ALA A 3 39.21 -35.25 0.53
N ALA A 4 37.93 -34.84 0.51
CA ALA A 4 37.33 -33.69 1.20
C ALA A 4 37.78 -32.23 0.96
N SER A 5 36.72 -31.40 0.83
CA SER A 5 36.52 -30.00 1.26
C SER A 5 36.34 -29.05 0.07
N GLY A 6 35.27 -28.27 -0.07
CA GLY A 6 34.23 -27.89 0.88
C GLY A 6 33.82 -26.48 0.51
N THR A 7 32.75 -26.33 -0.25
CA THR A 7 32.02 -25.07 -0.48
C THR A 7 30.54 -25.43 -0.62
N GLU A 8 29.97 -25.91 0.49
CA GLU A 8 28.60 -25.53 0.82
C GLU A 8 28.64 -24.04 1.11
N ASP A 9 28.60 -23.21 0.07
CA ASP A 9 28.23 -21.82 0.24
C ASP A 9 26.72 -21.79 0.27
N THR A 10 26.24 -21.68 1.50
CA THR A 10 24.86 -21.40 1.86
C THR A 10 24.29 -20.36 0.92
N LEU A 11 23.32 -20.78 0.11
CA LEU A 11 22.27 -19.91 -0.38
C LEU A 11 21.75 -19.13 0.83
N GLU A 12 22.19 -17.89 0.97
CA GLU A 12 21.55 -16.93 1.86
C GLU A 12 20.08 -16.92 1.44
N LYS A 13 19.27 -17.62 2.25
CA LYS A 13 17.87 -17.28 2.44
C LYS A 13 17.81 -15.77 2.44
N ASP A 14 16.94 -15.16 1.63
CA ASP A 14 16.57 -13.74 1.75
C ASP A 14 16.49 -13.44 3.24
N GLN A 15 17.58 -12.91 3.81
CA GLN A 15 17.55 -12.49 5.20
C GLN A 15 16.54 -11.36 5.13
N PRO A 16 15.46 -11.40 5.93
CA PRO A 16 14.51 -10.29 5.98
C PRO A 16 15.39 -9.07 6.09
N SER A 17 15.42 -8.26 5.02
CA SER A 17 16.45 -7.24 4.80
C SER A 17 16.76 -6.69 6.16
N LYS A 18 17.96 -7.00 6.71
CA LYS A 18 18.31 -6.60 8.08
C LYS A 18 17.76 -5.19 8.17
N ARG A 19 16.73 -4.98 9.02
CA ARG A 19 15.92 -3.76 9.05
C ARG A 19 16.84 -2.65 9.55
N PHE A 20 17.83 -2.32 8.73
CA PHE A 20 18.98 -1.49 8.94
C PHE A 20 18.42 -0.09 8.88
N GLY A 21 18.06 0.40 10.06
CA GLY A 21 17.25 1.60 10.23
C GLY A 21 16.49 1.60 11.55
N LYS A 22 16.31 0.45 12.21
CA LYS A 22 15.66 0.37 13.54
C LYS A 22 16.39 1.08 14.69
N ILE A 23 17.60 1.59 14.47
CA ILE A 23 18.25 2.44 15.46
C ILE A 23 17.73 3.86 15.24
N PHE A 24 16.59 4.14 15.87
CA PHE A 24 16.09 5.43 16.34
C PHE A 24 16.89 6.68 15.91
N LEU A 25 16.87 7.02 14.62
CA LEU A 25 17.32 8.31 14.12
C LEU A 25 16.11 8.97 13.47
N GLY A 26 15.33 9.67 14.29
CA GLY A 26 14.31 10.58 13.76
C GLY A 26 14.96 11.65 12.88
N ARG A 27 14.17 12.26 11.99
CA ARG A 27 14.64 13.29 11.06
C ARG A 27 15.48 14.36 11.75
N GLN A 28 15.05 14.83 12.91
CA GLN A 28 15.76 15.85 13.69
C GLN A 28 17.18 15.42 14.10
N ALA A 29 17.40 14.14 14.38
CA ALA A 29 18.73 13.64 14.72
C ALA A 29 19.65 13.67 13.50
N LEU A 30 19.12 13.31 12.32
CA LEU A 30 19.85 13.35 11.05
C LEU A 30 20.11 14.79 10.57
N GLU A 31 19.14 15.69 10.73
CA GLU A 31 19.30 17.12 10.44
C GLU A 31 20.35 17.74 11.36
N LYS A 32 20.31 17.47 12.67
CA LYS A 32 21.37 17.89 13.61
C LYS A 32 22.73 17.31 13.27
N GLU A 33 22.78 16.04 12.84
CA GLU A 33 24.02 15.41 12.36
C GLU A 33 24.56 16.16 11.12
N LYS A 34 23.69 16.52 10.17
CA LYS A 34 24.05 17.29 8.97
C LYS A 34 24.51 18.70 9.31
N GLU A 35 23.80 19.42 10.18
CA GLU A 35 24.17 20.77 10.64
C GLU A 35 25.52 20.76 11.38
N ALA A 36 25.71 19.80 12.29
CA ALA A 36 26.96 19.63 13.01
C ALA A 36 28.13 19.33 12.05
N ALA A 37 27.89 18.48 11.04
CA ALA A 37 28.89 18.17 10.02
C ALA A 37 29.18 19.39 9.10
N ALA A 38 28.18 20.21 8.77
CA ALA A 38 28.36 21.44 8.01
C ALA A 38 29.21 22.47 8.78
N ALA A 39 28.89 22.67 10.07
CA ALA A 39 29.67 23.53 10.95
C ALA A 39 31.11 23.02 11.12
N GLU A 40 31.30 21.70 11.27
CA GLU A 40 32.63 21.08 11.31
C GLU A 40 33.41 21.37 10.01
N MET A 41 32.77 21.27 8.84
CA MET A 41 33.37 21.57 7.53
C MET A 41 33.81 23.03 7.42
N GLU A 42 33.02 23.98 7.93
CA GLU A 42 33.39 25.40 7.95
C GLU A 42 34.58 25.67 8.88
N VAL A 43 34.56 25.11 10.11
CA VAL A 43 35.65 25.25 11.08
C VAL A 43 36.96 24.67 10.53
N LYS A 44 36.88 23.53 9.84
CA LYS A 44 38.04 22.83 9.25
C LYS A 44 38.40 23.31 7.85
N ALA A 45 37.76 24.36 7.31
CA ALA A 45 38.04 24.87 5.98
C ALA A 45 39.50 25.32 5.79
N ASN A 46 40.14 25.79 6.87
CA ASN A 46 41.53 26.23 6.94
C ASN A 46 42.46 25.23 7.66
N ALA A 47 41.96 24.05 8.02
CA ALA A 47 42.75 23.01 8.68
C ALA A 47 43.69 22.30 7.70
N GLY A 48 44.42 21.28 8.19
CA GLY A 48 45.20 20.40 7.33
C GLY A 48 44.34 19.69 6.27
N PRO A 49 44.93 19.24 5.14
CA PRO A 49 44.19 18.67 4.01
C PRO A 49 43.34 17.47 4.41
N ASP A 50 43.84 16.59 5.29
CA ASP A 50 43.12 15.40 5.74
C ASP A 50 41.95 15.72 6.67
N GLU A 51 42.10 16.73 7.53
CA GLU A 51 41.02 17.20 8.41
C GLU A 51 39.89 17.84 7.61
N LYS A 52 40.24 18.65 6.60
CA LYS A 52 39.28 19.27 5.68
C LYS A 52 38.51 18.21 4.90
N GLU A 53 39.21 17.21 4.36
CA GLU A 53 38.58 16.12 3.61
C GLU A 53 37.70 15.24 4.50
N THR A 54 38.14 14.95 5.73
CA THR A 54 37.33 14.20 6.71
C THR A 54 36.02 14.93 7.02
N ALA A 55 36.06 16.24 7.21
CA ALA A 55 34.87 17.04 7.48
C ALA A 55 33.90 17.07 6.29
N ARG A 56 34.43 17.21 5.06
CA ARG A 56 33.65 17.11 3.81
C ARG A 56 32.95 15.76 3.69
N ILE A 57 33.66 14.67 3.98
CA ILE A 57 33.12 13.30 3.94
C ILE A 57 32.02 13.10 4.99
N ARG A 58 32.19 13.60 6.22
CA ARG A 58 31.16 13.52 7.26
C ARG A 58 29.89 14.27 6.85
N PHE A 59 30.03 15.42 6.21
CA PHE A 59 28.89 16.15 5.66
C PHE A 59 28.16 15.33 4.59
N GLU A 60 28.88 14.74 3.62
CA GLU A 60 28.28 13.86 2.61
C GLU A 60 27.59 12.63 3.21
N ILE A 61 28.16 12.02 4.25
CA ILE A 61 27.54 10.91 5.00
C ILE A 61 26.20 11.35 5.56
N ALA A 62 26.17 12.50 6.24
CA ALA A 62 24.94 13.03 6.84
C ALA A 62 23.87 13.36 5.78
N GLU A 63 24.27 13.94 4.64
CA GLU A 63 23.34 14.20 3.53
C GLU A 63 22.73 12.92 2.97
N LYS A 64 23.54 11.89 2.72
CA LYS A 64 23.05 10.62 2.18
C LYS A 64 22.18 9.85 3.16
N LYS A 65 22.50 9.86 4.46
CA LYS A 65 21.62 9.28 5.50
C LYS A 65 20.26 9.96 5.51
N LEU A 66 20.24 11.28 5.39
CA LEU A 66 19.01 12.06 5.32
C LEU A 66 18.23 11.75 4.02
N GLU A 67 18.91 11.58 2.88
CA GLU A 67 18.26 11.15 1.62
C GLU A 67 17.63 9.76 1.75
N ILE A 68 18.33 8.79 2.36
CA ILE A 68 17.77 7.46 2.64
C ILE A 68 16.49 7.60 3.48
N PHE A 69 16.56 8.40 4.55
CA PHE A 69 15.41 8.64 5.42
C PHE A 69 14.21 9.19 4.64
N TRP A 70 14.40 10.22 3.82
CA TRP A 70 13.33 10.84 3.01
C TRP A 70 12.75 9.95 1.92
N ARG A 71 13.52 8.96 1.44
CA ARG A 71 12.99 7.97 0.50
C ARG A 71 12.00 7.05 1.18
N GLU A 72 12.26 6.68 2.42
CA GLU A 72 11.45 5.70 3.13
C GLU A 72 10.34 6.32 4.01
N HIS A 73 10.47 7.58 4.41
CA HIS A 73 9.55 8.27 5.33
C HIS A 73 8.86 9.48 4.70
N ASP A 74 7.67 9.82 5.21
CA ASP A 74 6.94 11.04 4.87
C ASP A 74 7.41 12.26 5.69
N ASN A 75 6.71 13.39 5.55
CA ASN A 75 7.02 14.63 6.29
C ASN A 75 6.76 14.56 7.80
N THR A 76 6.11 13.50 8.29
CA THR A 76 5.81 13.26 9.71
C THR A 76 6.73 12.24 10.37
N ASP A 77 7.79 11.83 9.66
CA ASP A 77 8.72 10.77 10.04
C ASP A 77 8.04 9.39 10.15
N ALA A 78 6.85 9.21 9.57
CA ALA A 78 6.21 7.90 9.44
C ALA A 78 6.70 7.22 8.16
N TRP A 79 6.76 5.89 8.15
CA TRP A 79 7.06 5.15 6.92
C TRP A 79 6.01 5.46 5.83
N LYS A 80 6.42 5.56 4.57
CA LYS A 80 5.47 5.76 3.46
C LYS A 80 4.55 4.55 3.27
N THR A 81 3.33 4.78 2.79
CA THR A 81 2.30 3.75 2.57
C THR A 81 2.80 2.57 1.75
N ASP A 82 3.60 2.81 0.71
CA ASP A 82 4.15 1.75 -0.16
C ASP A 82 4.99 0.71 0.60
N ARG A 83 5.66 1.15 1.69
CA ARG A 83 6.41 0.24 2.56
C ARG A 83 5.48 -0.62 3.40
N MET A 84 4.37 -0.06 3.89
CA MET A 84 3.37 -0.80 4.69
C MET A 84 2.93 -2.07 3.97
N TRP A 85 2.58 -1.97 2.69
CA TRP A 85 2.12 -3.09 1.89
C TRP A 85 3.19 -4.19 1.76
N LYS A 86 4.44 -3.79 1.52
CA LYS A 86 5.56 -4.73 1.44
C LYS A 86 5.79 -5.42 2.77
N ASP A 87 5.79 -4.68 3.88
CA ASP A 87 6.07 -5.21 5.21
C ASP A 87 4.95 -6.14 5.67
N VAL A 88 3.68 -5.75 5.53
CA VAL A 88 2.52 -6.62 5.84
C VAL A 88 2.50 -7.86 4.94
N ALA A 89 2.78 -7.72 3.64
CA ALA A 89 2.86 -8.86 2.73
C ALA A 89 4.02 -9.80 3.09
N ASN A 90 5.17 -9.26 3.49
CA ASN A 90 6.32 -10.06 3.94
C ASN A 90 6.00 -10.81 5.23
N ASP A 91 5.31 -10.18 6.19
CA ASP A 91 4.84 -10.83 7.41
C ASP A 91 3.91 -12.02 7.09
N LEU A 92 3.12 -11.92 6.00
CA LEU A 92 2.21 -12.96 5.52
C LEU A 92 2.86 -14.04 4.64
N ARG A 93 4.04 -13.80 4.07
CA ARG A 93 4.73 -14.80 3.21
C ARG A 93 5.15 -16.06 3.97
N ALA A 94 5.46 -15.91 5.26
CA ALA A 94 5.86 -17.02 6.11
C ALA A 94 4.67 -17.91 6.54
N ARG A 95 3.43 -17.46 6.30
CA ARG A 95 2.21 -18.19 6.67
C ARG A 95 1.89 -19.27 5.63
N PRO A 96 1.50 -20.50 6.04
CA PRO A 96 0.96 -21.49 5.12
C PRO A 96 -0.40 -21.04 4.57
N TRP A 97 -0.58 -21.12 3.25
CA TRP A 97 -1.82 -20.76 2.55
C TRP A 97 -2.64 -21.99 2.12
N GLU A 98 -2.45 -23.10 2.83
CA GLU A 98 -3.20 -24.32 2.59
C GLU A 98 -4.56 -24.23 3.31
N ARG A 99 -5.61 -24.70 2.64
CA ARG A 99 -6.93 -24.88 3.24
C ARG A 99 -7.00 -26.26 3.89
N ASP A 100 -7.72 -26.35 5.00
CA ASP A 100 -7.98 -27.61 5.70
C ASP A 100 -9.00 -28.49 4.94
N ALA A 101 -9.42 -29.58 5.58
CA ALA A 101 -10.38 -30.53 5.00
C ALA A 101 -11.77 -29.92 4.74
N ASP A 102 -12.11 -28.85 5.47
CA ASP A 102 -13.37 -28.12 5.33
C ASP A 102 -13.25 -26.94 4.35
N GLY A 103 -12.08 -26.76 3.73
CA GLY A 103 -11.81 -25.68 2.79
C GLY A 103 -11.48 -24.35 3.47
N LEU A 104 -11.16 -24.34 4.76
CA LEU A 104 -10.91 -23.13 5.54
C LEU A 104 -9.42 -22.90 5.76
N PHE A 105 -9.02 -21.64 5.86
CA PHE A 105 -7.69 -21.27 6.29
C PHE A 105 -7.57 -21.41 7.81
N GLU A 106 -6.56 -22.14 8.28
CA GLU A 106 -6.27 -22.27 9.71
C GLU A 106 -5.75 -20.93 10.28
N THR A 107 -6.30 -20.53 11.43
CA THR A 107 -5.86 -19.35 12.18
C THR A 107 -4.76 -19.73 13.16
N THR A 108 -3.55 -19.20 12.96
CA THR A 108 -2.39 -19.49 13.82
C THR A 108 -2.32 -18.56 15.05
N GLU A 109 -1.51 -18.92 16.05
CA GLU A 109 -1.25 -18.02 17.19
C GLU A 109 -0.58 -16.71 16.77
N SER A 110 0.22 -16.71 15.71
CA SER A 110 0.80 -15.46 15.17
C SER A 110 -0.29 -14.56 14.58
N ASP A 111 -1.32 -15.13 13.95
CA ASP A 111 -2.42 -14.37 13.36
C ASP A 111 -3.28 -13.70 14.43
N LYS A 112 -3.43 -14.34 15.60
CA LYS A 112 -4.09 -13.78 16.78
C LYS A 112 -3.28 -12.67 17.47
N LYS A 113 -1.97 -12.61 17.22
CA LYS A 113 -1.03 -11.64 17.82
C LYS A 113 -0.51 -10.59 16.84
N SER A 114 -1.17 -10.47 15.69
CA SER A 114 -0.83 -9.51 14.65
C SER A 114 -2.03 -8.61 14.41
N PHE A 115 -1.85 -7.31 14.59
CA PHE A 115 -2.93 -6.33 14.50
C PHE A 115 -2.56 -5.19 13.58
N LEU A 116 -3.55 -4.72 12.84
CA LEU A 116 -3.47 -3.49 12.08
C LEU A 116 -4.38 -2.45 12.74
N LEU A 117 -3.80 -1.37 13.22
CA LEU A 117 -4.53 -0.22 13.73
C LEU A 117 -4.56 0.84 12.65
N LEU A 118 -5.68 1.55 12.55
CA LEU A 118 -5.79 2.75 11.75
C LEU A 118 -6.15 3.90 12.69
N VAL A 119 -5.38 4.98 12.65
CA VAL A 119 -5.57 6.18 13.47
C VAL A 119 -5.85 7.35 12.56
N ASN A 120 -6.94 8.08 12.80
CA ASN A 120 -7.33 9.25 12.03
C ASN A 120 -7.23 10.53 12.87
N MET A 121 -6.62 11.56 12.29
CA MET A 121 -6.67 12.94 12.80
C MET A 121 -7.81 13.69 12.10
N ALA A 122 -9.04 13.54 12.57
CA ALA A 122 -10.27 13.84 11.82
C ALA A 122 -10.55 15.32 11.49
N GLU A 123 -9.62 16.22 11.80
CA GLU A 123 -9.76 17.67 11.64
C GLU A 123 -8.57 18.34 10.92
N LEU A 124 -7.83 17.61 10.08
CA LEU A 124 -6.77 18.19 9.25
C LEU A 124 -7.27 19.41 8.44
N ASP A 125 -8.47 19.32 7.85
CA ASP A 125 -9.08 20.44 7.11
C ASP A 125 -9.30 21.69 7.98
N ARG A 126 -9.59 21.50 9.28
CA ARG A 126 -9.72 22.62 10.22
C ARG A 126 -8.37 23.30 10.41
N LEU A 127 -7.31 22.52 10.62
CA LEU A 127 -5.95 23.04 10.77
C LEU A 127 -5.51 23.80 9.50
N ASN A 128 -5.71 23.19 8.34
CA ASN A 128 -5.41 23.79 7.04
C ASN A 128 -6.14 25.13 6.85
N LYS A 129 -7.42 25.19 7.19
CA LYS A 129 -8.22 26.42 7.07
C LYS A 129 -7.80 27.52 8.03
N ILE A 130 -7.39 27.18 9.26
CA ILE A 130 -7.04 28.22 10.26
C ILE A 130 -5.57 28.65 10.15
N GLY A 131 -4.65 27.79 9.71
CA GLY A 131 -3.21 28.05 9.73
C GLY A 131 -2.47 27.68 8.45
N GLY A 132 -3.17 27.35 7.36
CA GLY A 132 -2.56 26.86 6.13
C GLY A 132 -2.07 25.41 6.23
N HIS A 133 -1.55 24.90 5.11
CA HIS A 133 -1.02 23.54 5.03
C HIS A 133 0.12 23.28 6.02
N GLU A 134 0.93 24.29 6.34
CA GLU A 134 2.01 24.21 7.33
C GLU A 134 1.49 23.79 8.72
N LEU A 135 0.44 24.44 9.23
CA LEU A 135 -0.17 24.03 10.50
C LEU A 135 -0.80 22.63 10.43
N GLY A 136 -1.31 22.24 9.27
CA GLY A 136 -1.81 20.88 9.04
C GLY A 136 -0.71 19.84 9.16
N ASP A 137 0.42 20.06 8.48
CA ASP A 137 1.60 19.20 8.52
C ASP A 137 2.18 19.11 9.94
N ASP A 138 2.31 20.23 10.64
CA ASP A 138 2.77 20.25 12.03
C ASP A 138 1.81 19.49 12.96
N GLY A 139 0.49 19.64 12.74
CA GLY A 139 -0.53 18.89 13.46
C GLY A 139 -0.41 17.38 13.24
N LEU A 140 -0.09 16.95 12.02
CA LEU A 140 0.14 15.54 11.70
C LEU A 140 1.42 15.00 12.35
N CYS A 141 2.50 15.80 12.38
CA CYS A 141 3.72 15.46 13.11
C CYS A 141 3.43 15.24 14.61
N LEU A 142 2.64 16.13 15.23
CA LEU A 142 2.20 15.96 16.61
C LEU A 142 1.32 14.71 16.78
N ALA A 143 0.39 14.45 15.87
CA ALA A 143 -0.44 13.25 15.91
C ALA A 143 0.40 11.97 15.86
N LYS A 144 1.35 11.86 14.92
CA LYS A 144 2.29 10.73 14.82
C LYS A 144 3.05 10.53 16.13
N LYS A 145 3.58 11.62 16.70
CA LYS A 145 4.30 11.58 17.98
C LYS A 145 3.42 11.04 19.11
N ARG A 146 2.17 11.50 19.22
CA ARG A 146 1.22 11.00 20.24
C ARG A 146 0.87 9.52 20.05
N ILE A 147 0.72 9.08 18.81
CA ILE A 147 0.50 7.66 18.49
C ILE A 147 1.70 6.82 18.96
N GLU A 148 2.91 7.27 18.64
CA GLU A 148 4.14 6.58 19.03
C GLU A 148 4.32 6.53 20.55
N GLU A 149 4.09 7.64 21.26
CA GLU A 149 4.12 7.69 22.73
C GLU A 149 3.13 6.69 23.34
N ALA A 150 1.89 6.67 22.86
CA ALA A 150 0.86 5.74 23.36
C ALA A 150 1.24 4.27 23.15
N VAL A 151 1.77 3.93 21.98
CA VAL A 151 2.22 2.56 21.67
C VAL A 151 3.42 2.16 22.55
N GLN A 152 4.44 3.01 22.63
CA GLN A 152 5.65 2.73 23.40
C GLN A 152 5.33 2.54 24.89
N GLU A 153 4.53 3.43 25.48
CA GLU A 153 4.22 3.36 26.90
C GLU A 153 3.43 2.09 27.29
N VAL A 154 2.47 1.66 26.45
CA VAL A 154 1.73 0.42 26.70
C VAL A 154 2.64 -0.79 26.53
N LEU A 155 3.43 -0.86 25.46
CA LEU A 155 4.32 -2.00 25.22
C LEU A 155 5.44 -2.08 26.27
N SER A 156 6.10 -0.99 26.59
CA SER A 156 7.19 -0.97 27.59
C SER A 156 6.74 -1.30 29.02
N SER A 157 5.43 -1.34 29.30
CA SER A 157 4.90 -1.89 30.56
C SER A 157 5.22 -3.39 30.73
N GLN A 158 5.39 -4.12 29.62
CA GLN A 158 5.68 -5.54 29.61
C GLN A 158 7.18 -5.82 29.61
N PRO A 159 7.67 -6.78 30.42
CA PRO A 159 9.10 -7.12 30.45
C PRO A 159 9.70 -7.49 29.09
N LYS A 160 8.91 -8.11 28.20
CA LYS A 160 9.38 -8.54 26.87
C LYS A 160 9.74 -7.41 25.91
N TYR A 161 9.23 -6.19 26.14
CA TYR A 161 9.47 -5.02 25.28
C TYR A 161 10.30 -3.92 25.96
N LYS A 162 10.97 -4.22 27.07
CA LYS A 162 11.93 -3.28 27.70
C LYS A 162 13.23 -3.14 26.92
N ASP A 163 13.56 -4.15 26.13
CA ASP A 163 14.67 -4.11 25.19
C ASP A 163 14.26 -3.30 23.95
N GLU A 164 15.06 -2.29 23.59
CA GLU A 164 14.77 -1.39 22.46
C GLU A 164 14.66 -2.14 21.13
N SER A 165 15.48 -3.19 20.93
CA SER A 165 15.41 -3.99 19.70
C SER A 165 14.09 -4.75 19.60
N ARG A 166 13.62 -5.33 20.71
CA ARG A 166 12.32 -6.01 20.78
C ARG A 166 11.15 -5.06 20.61
N LEU A 167 11.22 -3.87 21.21
CA LEU A 167 10.20 -2.84 21.03
C LEU A 167 10.10 -2.41 19.57
N ALA A 168 11.24 -2.17 18.91
CA ALA A 168 11.27 -1.83 17.49
C ALA A 168 10.83 -3.00 16.57
N GLU A 169 10.84 -4.25 17.02
CA GLU A 169 10.24 -5.40 16.34
C GLU A 169 8.73 -5.50 16.48
N ALA A 170 8.19 -5.00 17.58
CA ALA A 170 6.78 -5.14 17.92
C ALA A 170 5.86 -4.24 17.09
N TYR A 171 6.35 -3.12 16.55
CA TYR A 171 5.50 -2.23 15.75
C TYR A 171 6.25 -1.43 14.68
N ASP A 172 5.49 -0.93 13.70
CA ASP A 172 5.91 0.12 12.76
C ASP A 172 4.72 1.08 12.55
N ILE A 173 5.01 2.37 12.33
CA ILE A 173 4.00 3.41 12.05
C ILE A 173 4.18 3.89 10.61
N TYR A 174 3.08 3.89 9.86
CA TYR A 174 3.04 4.30 8.46
C TYR A 174 2.08 5.47 8.30
N ARG A 175 2.41 6.36 7.37
CA ARG A 175 1.38 7.21 6.77
C ARG A 175 0.54 6.33 5.87
N TYR A 176 -0.78 6.34 6.05
CA TYR A 176 -1.68 5.53 5.23
C TYR A 176 -2.28 6.35 4.09
N SER A 177 -3.01 7.41 4.44
CA SER A 177 -3.65 8.31 3.46
C SER A 177 -4.02 9.63 4.11
N GLY A 178 -3.75 10.78 3.48
CA GLY A 178 -4.27 12.07 3.97
C GLY A 178 -3.99 12.26 5.46
N ASN A 179 -5.01 12.23 6.31
CA ASN A 179 -4.90 12.36 7.77
C ASN A 179 -4.93 11.04 8.57
N ASP A 180 -4.70 9.90 7.91
CA ASP A 180 -4.68 8.56 8.49
C ASP A 180 -3.25 8.02 8.65
N PHE A 181 -2.99 7.43 9.82
CA PHE A 181 -1.80 6.64 10.13
C PHE A 181 -2.20 5.18 10.30
N ALA A 182 -1.35 4.25 9.85
CA ALA A 182 -1.49 2.83 10.15
C ALA A 182 -0.40 2.40 11.14
N VAL A 183 -0.75 1.58 12.11
CA VAL A 183 0.20 0.94 13.03
C VAL A 183 0.10 -0.57 12.86
N ASN A 184 1.19 -1.21 12.43
CA ASN A 184 1.26 -2.67 12.30
C ASN A 184 1.92 -3.25 13.55
N LEU A 185 1.14 -3.92 14.41
CA LEU A 185 1.62 -4.59 15.62
C LEU A 185 1.91 -6.07 15.36
N ARG A 186 3.01 -6.57 15.92
CA ARG A 186 3.50 -7.94 15.73
C ARG A 186 3.88 -8.58 17.05
N ASP A 187 3.45 -9.83 17.24
CA ASP A 187 3.65 -10.59 18.48
C ASP A 187 3.14 -9.84 19.73
N VAL A 188 2.07 -9.06 19.56
CA VAL A 188 1.40 -8.31 20.64
C VAL A 188 0.15 -9.09 21.04
N ASP A 189 -0.18 -9.13 22.33
CA ASP A 189 -1.41 -9.81 22.79
C ASP A 189 -2.62 -8.87 22.62
N GLU A 190 -3.81 -9.42 22.36
CA GLU A 190 -5.01 -8.61 22.06
C GLU A 190 -5.34 -7.57 23.14
N SER A 191 -5.15 -7.92 24.41
CA SER A 191 -5.38 -6.99 25.53
C SER A 191 -4.51 -5.74 25.45
N LEU A 192 -3.26 -5.85 24.96
CA LEU A 192 -2.37 -4.71 24.76
C LEU A 192 -2.77 -3.89 23.54
N ALA A 193 -3.21 -4.54 22.46
CA ALA A 193 -3.72 -3.85 21.28
C ALA A 193 -4.98 -3.02 21.60
N GLU A 194 -5.90 -3.60 22.39
CA GLU A 194 -7.08 -2.91 22.93
C GLU A 194 -6.68 -1.74 23.84
N GLU A 195 -5.69 -1.93 24.74
CA GLU A 195 -5.21 -0.84 25.60
C GLU A 195 -4.59 0.32 24.78
N ILE A 196 -3.77 0.01 23.76
CA ILE A 196 -3.24 1.01 22.82
C ILE A 196 -4.38 1.74 22.12
N ASN A 197 -5.37 1.01 21.62
CA ASN A 197 -6.54 1.58 20.95
C ASN A 197 -7.30 2.55 21.86
N GLN A 198 -7.63 2.12 23.09
CA GLN A 198 -8.34 2.95 24.06
C GLN A 198 -7.54 4.18 24.45
N ARG A 199 -6.22 4.04 24.59
CA ARG A 199 -5.34 5.16 24.91
C ARG A 199 -5.34 6.20 23.80
N ILE A 200 -5.09 5.80 22.56
CA ILE A 200 -5.09 6.71 21.40
C ILE A 200 -6.45 7.42 21.25
N ASN A 201 -7.57 6.74 21.46
CA ASN A 201 -8.90 7.35 21.42
C ASN A 201 -9.17 8.37 22.55
N ARG A 202 -8.34 8.40 23.60
CA ARG A 202 -8.40 9.39 24.69
C ARG A 202 -7.36 10.49 24.53
N GLU A 203 -6.37 10.32 23.66
CA GLU A 203 -5.32 11.31 23.42
C GLU A 203 -5.87 12.55 22.72
N LEU A 204 -5.34 13.71 23.14
CA LEU A 204 -5.60 15.00 22.51
C LEU A 204 -4.31 15.51 21.88
N VAL A 205 -4.39 15.89 20.61
CA VAL A 205 -3.30 16.58 19.94
C VAL A 205 -3.41 18.07 20.29
N GLU A 206 -2.54 18.54 21.18
CA GLU A 206 -2.51 19.91 21.68
C GLU A 206 -1.96 20.89 20.63
N ILE A 207 -2.85 21.38 19.76
CA ILE A 207 -2.51 22.36 18.72
C ILE A 207 -2.16 23.74 19.30
N SER A 208 -2.55 24.00 20.55
CA SER A 208 -2.25 25.25 21.25
C SER A 208 -0.75 25.55 21.35
N GLU A 209 0.09 24.51 21.30
CA GLU A 209 1.55 24.61 21.23
C GLU A 209 2.06 25.23 19.92
N LEU A 210 1.35 24.99 18.81
CA LEU A 210 1.70 25.49 17.46
C LEU A 210 1.00 26.81 17.15
N LYS A 211 -0.25 26.93 17.59
CA LYS A 211 -1.08 28.11 17.36
C LYS A 211 -1.81 28.48 18.65
N PRO A 212 -1.39 29.55 19.36
CA PRO A 212 -2.02 29.97 20.61
C PRO A 212 -3.54 30.16 20.47
N GLY A 213 -4.29 29.55 21.38
CA GLY A 213 -5.76 29.58 21.39
C GLY A 213 -6.44 28.60 20.42
N ALA A 214 -5.68 27.82 19.64
CA ALA A 214 -6.26 26.75 18.84
C ALA A 214 -6.70 25.57 19.72
N GLU A 215 -7.92 25.08 19.49
CA GLU A 215 -8.43 23.91 20.19
C GLU A 215 -7.68 22.63 19.80
N PRO A 216 -7.55 21.68 20.74
CA PRO A 216 -6.96 20.37 20.45
C PRO A 216 -7.78 19.58 19.43
N VAL A 217 -7.12 18.59 18.84
CA VAL A 217 -7.73 17.63 17.92
C VAL A 217 -7.83 16.26 18.62
N GLU A 218 -9.01 15.65 18.56
CA GLU A 218 -9.22 14.27 19.02
C GLU A 218 -8.75 13.29 17.93
N LEU A 219 -8.08 12.22 18.35
CA LEU A 219 -7.75 11.09 17.49
C LEU A 219 -8.86 10.04 17.55
N THR A 220 -9.10 9.34 16.44
CA THR A 220 -9.92 8.13 16.42
C THR A 220 -9.07 6.95 15.98
N CYS A 221 -9.08 5.87 16.75
CA CYS A 221 -8.35 4.65 16.42
C CYS A 221 -9.30 3.45 16.42
N ASN A 222 -9.15 2.58 15.43
CA ASN A 222 -9.72 1.25 15.44
C ASN A 222 -8.65 0.24 15.04
N TYR A 223 -8.89 -1.03 15.33
CA TYR A 223 -7.96 -2.09 15.00
C TYR A 223 -8.66 -3.35 14.53
N VAL A 224 -7.89 -4.18 13.83
CA VAL A 224 -8.31 -5.50 13.37
C VAL A 224 -7.15 -6.47 13.52
N SER A 225 -7.43 -7.67 14.00
CA SER A 225 -6.46 -8.77 14.02
C SER A 225 -6.39 -9.44 12.66
N ARG A 226 -5.26 -10.09 12.36
CA ARG A 226 -5.17 -10.92 11.16
C ARG A 226 -6.11 -12.14 11.22
N ALA A 227 -6.33 -12.68 12.42
CA ALA A 227 -7.32 -13.73 12.67
C ALA A 227 -8.72 -13.33 12.17
N GLU A 228 -9.21 -12.15 12.55
CA GLU A 228 -10.51 -11.65 12.06
C GLU A 228 -10.55 -11.45 10.54
N GLY A 229 -9.43 -11.08 9.93
CA GLY A 229 -9.33 -10.99 8.48
C GLY A 229 -9.44 -12.37 7.81
N LEU A 230 -8.86 -13.41 8.41
CA LEU A 230 -8.98 -14.80 7.93
C LEU A 230 -10.39 -15.34 8.09
N ASP A 231 -11.07 -15.01 9.20
CA ASP A 231 -12.47 -15.38 9.40
C ASP A 231 -13.35 -14.80 8.28
N LEU A 232 -13.15 -13.53 7.93
CA LEU A 232 -13.86 -12.90 6.81
C LEU A 232 -13.55 -13.59 5.48
N LEU A 233 -12.29 -13.97 5.24
CA LEU A 233 -11.87 -14.66 4.03
C LEU A 233 -12.50 -16.07 3.92
N ASN A 234 -12.61 -16.76 5.05
CA ASN A 234 -13.25 -18.07 5.18
C ASN A 234 -14.77 -18.01 4.99
N ASP A 235 -15.38 -16.88 5.34
CA ASP A 235 -16.82 -16.64 5.20
C ASP A 235 -17.28 -16.28 3.78
N LEU A 236 -16.35 -16.11 2.83
CA LEU A 236 -16.68 -15.79 1.44
C LEU A 236 -17.24 -17.02 0.71
N GLU A 237 -18.38 -16.85 0.03
CA GLU A 237 -19.00 -17.89 -0.81
C GLU A 237 -18.16 -18.26 -2.04
N VAL A 238 -17.33 -17.32 -2.50
CA VAL A 238 -16.54 -17.44 -3.72
C VAL A 238 -15.08 -17.21 -3.34
N GLU A 239 -14.23 -18.19 -3.64
CA GLU A 239 -12.80 -18.08 -3.37
C GLU A 239 -12.19 -16.95 -4.22
N PRO A 240 -11.31 -16.10 -3.65
CA PRO A 240 -10.65 -15.03 -4.40
C PRO A 240 -9.95 -15.53 -5.67
N GLU A 241 -9.34 -16.71 -5.61
CA GLU A 241 -8.61 -17.34 -6.71
C GLU A 241 -9.52 -17.61 -7.92
N SER A 242 -10.80 -17.94 -7.67
CA SER A 242 -11.77 -18.24 -8.72
C SER A 242 -12.12 -17.03 -9.59
N VAL A 243 -11.92 -15.82 -9.06
CA VAL A 243 -12.08 -14.53 -9.77
C VAL A 243 -10.72 -13.89 -10.10
N GLY A 244 -9.64 -14.66 -10.04
CA GLY A 244 -8.29 -14.23 -10.44
C GLY A 244 -7.57 -13.33 -9.42
N ARG A 245 -8.06 -13.25 -8.18
CA ARG A 245 -7.47 -12.52 -7.06
C ARG A 245 -6.63 -13.44 -6.17
N SER A 246 -5.75 -12.87 -5.37
CA SER A 246 -4.93 -13.62 -4.41
C SER A 246 -5.55 -13.55 -3.01
N SER A 247 -5.69 -14.69 -2.33
CA SER A 247 -6.11 -14.74 -0.91
C SER A 247 -5.30 -13.81 -0.01
N GLN A 248 -3.99 -13.72 -0.22
CA GLN A 248 -3.13 -12.81 0.54
C GLN A 248 -3.52 -11.34 0.35
N LYS A 249 -3.71 -10.93 -0.90
CA LYS A 249 -4.11 -9.55 -1.21
C LYS A 249 -5.51 -9.25 -0.66
N THR A 250 -6.45 -10.18 -0.83
CA THR A 250 -7.81 -10.07 -0.32
C THR A 250 -7.86 -9.98 1.21
N LEU A 251 -7.01 -10.72 1.92
CA LEU A 251 -6.90 -10.64 3.38
C LEU A 251 -6.48 -9.23 3.83
N ILE A 252 -5.43 -8.67 3.23
CA ILE A 252 -4.94 -7.33 3.61
C ILE A 252 -6.02 -6.28 3.32
N GLU A 253 -6.68 -6.37 2.17
CA GLU A 253 -7.79 -5.47 1.83
C GLU A 253 -8.98 -5.62 2.77
N ALA A 254 -9.32 -6.85 3.18
CA ALA A 254 -10.38 -7.09 4.17
C ALA A 254 -10.07 -6.45 5.51
N MET A 255 -8.85 -6.63 6.01
CA MET A 255 -8.40 -5.99 7.23
C MET A 255 -8.49 -4.46 7.13
N LEU A 256 -7.96 -3.89 6.04
CA LEU A 256 -7.94 -2.45 5.83
C LEU A 256 -9.34 -1.85 5.68
N GLU A 257 -10.20 -2.42 4.86
CA GLU A 257 -11.56 -1.90 4.68
C GLU A 257 -12.39 -2.10 5.96
N LYS A 258 -12.16 -3.17 6.73
CA LYS A 258 -12.83 -3.37 8.04
C LYS A 258 -12.43 -2.26 9.00
N VAL A 259 -11.13 -2.03 9.19
CA VAL A 259 -10.63 -1.01 10.13
C VAL A 259 -10.94 0.41 9.65
N GLN A 260 -10.89 0.67 8.34
CA GLN A 260 -11.30 1.95 7.75
C GLN A 260 -12.78 2.23 7.99
N THR A 261 -13.65 1.25 7.78
CA THR A 261 -15.10 1.43 7.98
C THR A 261 -15.42 1.66 9.47
N LEU A 262 -14.74 0.95 10.38
CA LEU A 262 -14.83 1.24 11.82
C LEU A 262 -14.35 2.65 12.17
N ASN A 263 -13.27 3.12 11.53
CA ASN A 263 -12.80 4.50 11.68
C ASN A 263 -13.80 5.51 11.15
N ASP A 264 -14.47 5.24 10.02
CA ASP A 264 -15.49 6.14 9.49
C ASP A 264 -16.68 6.28 10.46
N VAL A 265 -17.09 5.18 11.13
CA VAL A 265 -18.04 5.23 12.26
C VAL A 265 -17.48 6.10 13.38
N GLY A 266 -16.24 5.83 13.82
CA GLY A 266 -15.57 6.58 14.89
C GLY A 266 -15.50 8.09 14.62
N LYS A 267 -15.21 8.50 13.38
CA LYS A 267 -15.16 9.91 12.94
C LYS A 267 -16.51 10.61 13.14
N VAL A 268 -17.62 9.97 12.76
CA VAL A 268 -18.97 10.53 12.94
C VAL A 268 -19.31 10.65 14.43
N LEU A 269 -19.03 9.61 15.22
CA LEU A 269 -19.27 9.60 16.66
C LEU A 269 -18.47 10.70 17.37
N MET A 270 -17.19 10.83 17.05
CA MET A 270 -16.30 11.84 17.62
C MET A 270 -16.78 13.25 17.28
N ARG A 271 -17.03 13.55 15.99
CA ARG A 271 -17.49 14.87 15.54
C ARG A 271 -18.82 15.26 16.17
N THR A 272 -19.74 14.29 16.30
CA THR A 272 -21.05 14.49 16.97
C THR A 272 -20.88 14.77 18.46
N ARG A 273 -19.99 14.03 19.14
CA ARG A 273 -19.67 14.27 20.55
C ARG A 273 -19.06 15.67 20.75
N ARG A 274 -18.13 16.08 19.89
CA ARG A 274 -17.47 17.39 19.94
C ARG A 274 -18.46 18.55 19.86
N ILE A 275 -19.35 18.54 18.87
CA ILE A 275 -20.35 19.61 18.70
C ILE A 275 -21.40 19.60 19.83
N THR A 276 -21.79 18.41 20.31
CA THR A 276 -22.72 18.28 21.45
C THR A 276 -22.11 18.86 22.73
N ARG A 277 -20.83 18.56 23.01
CA ARG A 277 -20.08 19.13 24.13
C ARG A 277 -20.02 20.66 24.05
N LYS A 278 -19.70 21.22 22.89
CA LYS A 278 -19.69 22.68 22.70
C LYS A 278 -21.06 23.33 22.94
N LEU A 279 -22.14 22.66 22.54
CA LEU A 279 -23.51 23.13 22.81
C LEU A 279 -23.86 23.08 24.31
N LEU A 280 -23.38 22.07 25.04
CA LEU A 280 -23.56 21.97 26.49
C LEU A 280 -22.73 23.02 27.25
N GLU A 281 -21.53 23.35 26.76
CA GLU A 281 -20.66 24.38 27.34
C GLU A 281 -21.14 25.81 27.04
N ALA A 282 -21.89 25.99 25.95
CA ALA A 282 -22.47 27.28 25.58
C ALA A 282 -23.57 27.68 26.56
N LYS A 283 -23.50 28.92 27.07
CA LYS A 283 -24.63 29.54 27.78
C LYS A 283 -25.70 29.94 26.76
N GLU A 284 -26.98 29.97 27.16
CA GLU A 284 -28.07 30.44 26.29
C GLU A 284 -27.70 31.78 25.60
N GLY A 285 -27.71 31.79 24.27
CA GLY A 285 -27.37 32.96 23.46
C GLY A 285 -25.87 33.15 23.13
N THR A 286 -24.99 32.21 23.51
CA THR A 286 -23.53 32.28 23.25
C THR A 286 -23.02 31.19 22.30
N GLU A 287 -23.91 30.59 21.50
CA GLU A 287 -23.64 29.43 20.63
C GLU A 287 -22.81 29.75 19.38
N ASN A 288 -22.28 30.96 19.25
CA ASN A 288 -21.56 31.41 18.07
C ASN A 288 -20.36 30.51 17.74
N GLU A 289 -19.63 30.01 18.74
CA GLU A 289 -18.50 29.11 18.54
C GLU A 289 -18.92 27.72 18.06
N ALA A 290 -20.02 27.17 18.60
CA ALA A 290 -20.57 25.91 18.14
C ALA A 290 -21.10 26.02 16.69
N LYS A 291 -21.79 27.12 16.40
CA LYS A 291 -22.28 27.44 15.05
C LYS A 291 -21.12 27.59 14.06
N GLU A 292 -20.09 28.34 14.43
CA GLU A 292 -18.88 28.52 13.63
C GLU A 292 -18.16 27.19 13.36
N LEU A 293 -17.97 26.36 14.39
CA LEU A 293 -17.37 25.03 14.24
C LEU A 293 -18.18 24.19 13.24
N TYR A 294 -19.50 24.17 13.40
CA TYR A 294 -20.38 23.41 12.55
C TYR A 294 -20.32 23.91 11.11
N ASP A 295 -20.68 25.17 10.86
CA ASP A 295 -20.84 25.71 9.52
C ASP A 295 -19.55 25.68 8.71
N ARG A 296 -18.39 25.92 9.34
CA ARG A 296 -17.10 25.95 8.64
C ARG A 296 -16.46 24.58 8.44
N PHE A 297 -16.66 23.65 9.37
CA PHE A 297 -15.86 22.41 9.42
C PHE A 297 -16.70 21.13 9.45
N LEU A 298 -17.84 21.12 10.13
CA LEU A 298 -18.62 19.88 10.32
C LEU A 298 -19.83 19.77 9.39
N LYS A 299 -20.33 20.85 8.79
CA LYS A 299 -21.55 20.82 7.97
C LYS A 299 -21.47 19.82 6.81
N LYS A 300 -20.31 19.72 6.15
CA LYS A 300 -20.11 18.73 5.06
C LYS A 300 -20.13 17.28 5.57
N SER A 301 -19.63 17.04 6.78
CA SER A 301 -19.49 15.67 7.32
C SER A 301 -20.67 15.22 8.18
N LEU A 302 -21.29 16.10 8.95
CA LEU A 302 -22.45 15.80 9.79
C LEU A 302 -23.76 16.19 9.12
N GLY A 303 -23.79 17.30 8.37
CA GLY A 303 -25.02 17.76 7.72
C GLY A 303 -25.55 16.78 6.68
N ASP A 304 -24.65 16.07 5.99
CA ASP A 304 -25.03 15.01 5.04
C ASP A 304 -25.48 13.73 5.75
N VAL A 305 -24.85 13.39 6.88
CA VAL A 305 -25.14 12.19 7.68
C VAL A 305 -26.49 12.28 8.38
N PHE A 306 -26.87 13.48 8.81
CA PHE A 306 -28.07 13.71 9.62
C PHE A 306 -29.24 14.31 8.84
N LYS A 307 -29.11 14.56 7.52
CA LYS A 307 -30.26 15.00 6.70
C LYS A 307 -31.34 13.91 6.68
N ILE A 308 -32.60 14.34 6.73
CA ILE A 308 -33.75 13.43 6.78
C ILE A 308 -34.03 12.85 5.40
N ASP A 309 -33.89 13.67 4.36
CA ASP A 309 -34.11 13.28 2.96
C ASP A 309 -32.79 13.40 2.18
N PRO A 310 -32.32 12.33 1.51
CA PRO A 310 -31.14 12.36 0.65
C PRO A 310 -31.12 13.49 -0.40
N GLN A 311 -32.29 13.96 -0.85
CA GLN A 311 -32.44 15.03 -1.85
C GLN A 311 -32.46 16.44 -1.27
N THR A 312 -32.50 16.58 0.06
CA THR A 312 -32.46 17.90 0.72
C THR A 312 -31.04 18.44 0.83
N ASP A 313 -30.95 19.77 0.95
CA ASP A 313 -29.70 20.45 1.28
C ASP A 313 -29.08 19.90 2.57
N LEU A 314 -27.77 20.06 2.71
CA LEU A 314 -27.06 19.72 3.94
C LEU A 314 -27.74 20.39 5.14
N LEU A 315 -28.02 19.60 6.18
CA LEU A 315 -28.60 20.11 7.41
C LEU A 315 -27.74 21.27 7.93
N ASP A 316 -28.38 22.41 8.20
CA ASP A 316 -27.69 23.55 8.77
C ASP A 316 -27.55 23.40 10.29
N PHE A 317 -26.82 24.32 10.91
CA PHE A 317 -26.58 24.27 12.36
C PHE A 317 -27.88 24.26 13.17
N ASP A 318 -28.86 25.09 12.79
CA ASP A 318 -30.10 25.25 13.54
C ASP A 318 -30.97 23.98 13.43
N GLY A 319 -31.06 23.37 12.25
CA GLY A 319 -31.71 22.08 12.03
C GLY A 319 -31.01 20.94 12.76
N PHE A 320 -29.67 20.91 12.75
CA PHE A 320 -28.89 19.89 13.46
C PHE A 320 -29.05 20.03 14.98
N LYS A 321 -29.03 21.25 15.52
CA LYS A 321 -29.30 21.51 16.93
C LYS A 321 -30.72 21.09 17.33
N ALA A 322 -31.73 21.44 16.53
CA ALA A 322 -33.10 21.02 16.78
C ALA A 322 -33.23 19.49 16.87
N LEU A 323 -32.53 18.77 16.00
CA LEU A 323 -32.46 17.31 16.02
C LEU A 323 -31.80 16.76 17.30
N ILE A 324 -30.70 17.35 17.74
CA ILE A 324 -30.06 16.97 19.02
C ILE A 324 -31.04 17.17 20.18
N VAL A 325 -31.74 18.30 20.22
CA VAL A 325 -32.71 18.61 21.28
C VAL A 325 -33.90 17.63 21.25
N GLU A 326 -34.50 17.42 20.07
CA GLU A 326 -35.64 16.52 19.88
C GLU A 326 -35.33 15.10 20.39
N LYS A 327 -34.13 14.61 20.12
CA LYS A 327 -33.69 13.26 20.49
C LYS A 327 -33.08 13.19 21.90
N GLY A 328 -33.00 14.30 22.63
CA GLY A 328 -32.47 14.33 24.00
C GLY A 328 -30.95 14.18 24.09
N GLY A 329 -30.20 14.76 23.14
CA GLY A 329 -28.74 14.75 23.12
C GLY A 329 -28.07 15.85 23.96
N LEU A 330 -28.77 16.95 24.30
CA LEU A 330 -28.25 18.05 25.13
C LEU A 330 -28.51 17.85 26.64
N ALA A 331 -28.36 16.63 27.13
CA ALA A 331 -28.42 16.33 28.56
C ALA A 331 -27.02 15.92 29.07
N ASP A 332 -26.74 16.15 30.37
CA ASP A 332 -25.49 15.71 31.02
C ASP A 332 -25.22 14.21 30.79
N ASN A 333 -26.30 13.42 30.72
CA ASN A 333 -26.27 12.07 30.18
C ASN A 333 -27.24 11.98 28.98
N PRO A 334 -26.72 11.90 27.74
CA PRO A 334 -27.57 11.84 26.56
C PRO A 334 -28.50 10.63 26.58
N SER A 335 -29.71 10.81 26.03
CA SER A 335 -30.73 9.77 26.00
C SER A 335 -30.25 8.51 25.26
N VAL A 336 -30.80 7.35 25.62
CA VAL A 336 -30.57 6.10 24.87
C VAL A 336 -31.00 6.24 23.41
N GLU A 337 -32.07 7.01 23.17
CA GLU A 337 -32.58 7.28 21.82
C GLU A 337 -31.55 8.06 20.99
N TRP A 338 -30.91 9.09 21.56
CA TRP A 338 -29.85 9.86 20.90
C TRP A 338 -28.64 8.99 20.59
N LYS A 339 -28.14 8.24 21.59
CA LYS A 339 -26.97 7.35 21.40
C LYS A 339 -27.24 6.31 20.30
N ARG A 340 -28.44 5.72 20.27
CA ARG A 340 -28.86 4.79 19.22
C ARG A 340 -28.93 5.48 17.86
N PHE A 341 -29.60 6.62 17.78
CA PHE A 341 -29.79 7.35 16.53
C PHE A 341 -28.46 7.77 15.89
N VAL A 342 -27.53 8.33 16.68
CA VAL A 342 -26.19 8.71 16.21
C VAL A 342 -25.40 7.48 15.73
N THR A 343 -25.52 6.36 16.44
CA THR A 343 -24.89 5.08 16.03
C THR A 343 -25.42 4.58 14.69
N GLU A 344 -26.75 4.56 14.52
CA GLU A 344 -27.40 4.14 13.27
C GLU A 344 -26.92 5.01 12.10
N ARG A 345 -26.91 6.33 12.27
CA ARG A 345 -26.43 7.27 11.24
C ARG A 345 -24.94 7.11 10.94
N ALA A 346 -24.11 6.87 11.95
CA ALA A 346 -22.68 6.63 11.77
C ALA A 346 -22.42 5.36 10.94
N LEU A 347 -23.14 4.26 11.25
CA LEU A 347 -23.06 3.00 10.50
C LEU A 347 -23.56 3.17 9.06
N GLU A 348 -24.72 3.81 8.86
CA GLU A 348 -25.26 4.11 7.52
C GLU A 348 -24.25 4.91 6.68
N SER A 349 -23.66 5.96 7.26
CA SER A 349 -22.65 6.77 6.58
C SER A 349 -21.39 5.99 6.24
N ALA A 350 -20.90 5.15 7.17
CA ALA A 350 -19.70 4.35 6.96
C ALA A 350 -19.90 3.33 5.83
N PHE A 351 -21.05 2.65 5.80
CA PHE A 351 -21.39 1.71 4.72
C PHE A 351 -21.64 2.41 3.39
N ALA A 352 -22.25 3.60 3.39
CA ALA A 352 -22.36 4.42 2.19
C ALA A 352 -20.98 4.82 1.64
N SER A 353 -20.03 5.17 2.53
CA SER A 353 -18.66 5.49 2.13
C SER A 353 -17.92 4.27 1.57
N LEU A 354 -18.02 3.10 2.22
CA LEU A 354 -17.47 1.83 1.74
C LEU A 354 -17.99 1.51 0.32
N LYS A 355 -19.31 1.52 0.14
CA LYS A 355 -19.98 1.34 -1.17
C LYS A 355 -19.47 2.32 -2.20
N GLY A 356 -19.39 3.60 -1.84
CA GLY A 356 -18.90 4.67 -2.69
C GLY A 356 -17.46 4.44 -3.15
N ARG A 357 -16.55 4.09 -2.23
CA ARG A 357 -15.13 3.81 -2.55
C ARG A 357 -14.99 2.61 -3.48
N ARG A 358 -15.68 1.50 -3.19
CA ARG A 358 -15.63 0.29 -4.05
C ARG A 358 -16.25 0.54 -5.42
N ALA A 359 -17.43 1.18 -5.47
CA ALA A 359 -18.09 1.50 -6.72
C ALA A 359 -17.25 2.45 -7.59
N LEU A 360 -16.60 3.44 -6.98
CA LEU A 360 -15.68 4.34 -7.67
C LEU A 360 -14.45 3.60 -8.18
N GLY A 361 -13.81 2.77 -7.36
CA GLY A 361 -12.65 1.97 -7.76
C GLY A 361 -12.98 1.03 -8.92
N HIS A 362 -14.10 0.30 -8.84
CA HIS A 362 -14.57 -0.58 -9.90
C HIS A 362 -14.90 0.19 -11.19
N LYS A 363 -15.58 1.34 -11.07
CA LYS A 363 -15.89 2.21 -12.20
C LYS A 363 -14.61 2.70 -12.90
N ILE A 364 -13.63 3.20 -12.13
CA ILE A 364 -12.35 3.65 -12.66
C ILE A 364 -11.65 2.52 -13.42
N GLU A 365 -11.55 1.33 -12.83
CA GLU A 365 -10.93 0.18 -13.49
C GLU A 365 -11.64 -0.19 -14.81
N LEU A 366 -12.98 -0.13 -14.84
CA LEU A 366 -13.78 -0.40 -16.03
C LEU A 366 -13.60 0.69 -17.11
N ASP A 367 -13.59 1.96 -16.73
CA ASP A 367 -13.42 3.09 -17.65
C ASP A 367 -12.01 3.11 -18.24
N LEU A 368 -10.97 2.82 -17.43
CA LEU A 368 -9.60 2.62 -17.91
C LEU A 368 -9.50 1.45 -18.90
N ALA A 369 -10.10 0.30 -18.57
CA ALA A 369 -10.10 -0.86 -19.47
C ALA A 369 -10.78 -0.56 -20.81
N ARG A 370 -11.89 0.20 -20.80
CA ARG A 370 -12.58 0.64 -22.02
C ARG A 370 -11.75 1.62 -22.85
N MET A 371 -11.06 2.54 -22.19
CA MET A 371 -10.17 3.51 -22.84
C MET A 371 -9.06 2.78 -23.59
N VAL A 372 -8.36 1.88 -22.90
CA VAL A 372 -7.30 1.06 -23.49
C VAL A 372 -7.82 0.16 -24.60
N ALA A 373 -8.96 -0.50 -24.42
CA ALA A 373 -9.55 -1.35 -25.47
C ALA A 373 -9.82 -0.55 -26.75
N ARG A 374 -10.31 0.69 -26.62
CA ARG A 374 -10.54 1.59 -27.76
C ARG A 374 -9.23 1.99 -28.43
N ASP A 375 -8.25 2.42 -27.65
CA ASP A 375 -6.95 2.86 -28.18
C ASP A 375 -6.23 1.71 -28.88
N PHE A 376 -6.29 0.52 -28.28
CA PHE A 376 -5.69 -0.68 -28.84
C PHE A 376 -6.35 -1.06 -30.18
N LEU A 377 -7.68 -1.03 -30.27
CA LEU A 377 -8.41 -1.25 -31.53
C LEU A 377 -8.03 -0.20 -32.60
N GLN A 378 -7.91 1.08 -32.22
CA GLN A 378 -7.49 2.14 -33.15
C GLN A 378 -6.05 1.96 -33.63
N LYS A 379 -5.13 1.57 -32.74
CA LYS A 379 -3.74 1.27 -33.10
C LYS A 379 -3.69 0.08 -34.08
N ASP A 380 -4.44 -0.99 -33.83
CA ASP A 380 -4.48 -2.16 -34.71
C ASP A 380 -5.04 -1.80 -36.12
N GLU A 381 -6.08 -0.96 -36.18
CA GLU A 381 -6.64 -0.46 -37.44
C GLU A 381 -5.68 0.46 -38.20
N GLN A 382 -4.97 1.35 -37.51
CA GLN A 382 -4.05 2.33 -38.12
C GLN A 382 -2.74 1.71 -38.58
N PHE A 383 -2.20 0.74 -37.84
CA PHE A 383 -0.92 0.08 -38.14
C PHE A 383 -1.07 -1.18 -39.00
N GLY A 384 -2.29 -1.44 -39.51
CA GLY A 384 -2.58 -2.30 -40.66
C GLY A 384 -1.60 -3.46 -40.86
N ARG A 385 -1.87 -4.59 -40.19
CA ARG A 385 -1.22 -5.89 -40.45
C ARG A 385 0.30 -6.00 -40.24
N GLU A 386 1.04 -4.95 -39.90
CA GLU A 386 2.46 -5.07 -39.51
C GLU A 386 2.62 -5.51 -38.04
N LEU A 387 1.99 -6.62 -37.68
CA LEU A 387 2.34 -7.42 -36.51
C LEU A 387 2.98 -8.72 -37.00
N THR A 388 4.28 -8.57 -37.27
CA THR A 388 5.33 -9.60 -37.45
C THR A 388 4.83 -10.94 -37.98
N GLY A 389 4.61 -10.99 -39.30
CA GLY A 389 4.84 -12.22 -40.05
C GLY A 389 6.35 -12.47 -40.11
N GLU A 390 6.71 -13.74 -39.91
CA GLU A 390 7.99 -14.33 -40.30
C GLU A 390 9.27 -13.70 -39.72
N SER A 391 9.66 -14.16 -38.52
CA SER A 391 11.09 -14.35 -38.31
C SER A 391 11.51 -15.62 -39.07
N GLU A 392 12.39 -15.48 -40.06
CA GLU A 392 13.15 -16.59 -40.63
C GLU A 392 13.65 -17.54 -39.51
N PRO A 393 13.89 -18.84 -39.75
CA PRO A 393 14.43 -19.74 -38.75
C PRO A 393 15.79 -19.24 -38.28
N VAL A 394 15.78 -18.46 -37.19
CA VAL A 394 16.97 -17.94 -36.54
C VAL A 394 17.80 -19.15 -36.14
N SER A 395 19.04 -19.17 -36.64
CA SER A 395 20.10 -20.08 -36.22
C SER A 395 20.01 -20.36 -34.71
N MET A 396 20.05 -21.62 -34.31
CA MET A 396 20.11 -22.06 -32.90
C MET A 396 21.42 -21.59 -32.26
N ALA A 397 21.56 -20.29 -32.02
CA ALA A 397 22.63 -19.75 -31.21
C ALA A 397 22.51 -20.35 -29.80
N GLY A 398 23.61 -20.86 -29.27
CA GLY A 398 23.67 -21.33 -27.89
C GLY A 398 23.31 -20.18 -26.95
N PHE A 399 22.52 -20.47 -25.91
CA PHE A 399 22.22 -19.51 -24.86
C PHE A 399 23.51 -18.90 -24.31
N THR A 400 23.56 -17.57 -24.30
CA THR A 400 24.70 -16.85 -23.72
C THR A 400 24.39 -16.53 -22.27
N ALA A 401 25.35 -16.85 -21.39
CA ALA A 401 25.25 -16.52 -19.98
C ALA A 401 24.96 -15.02 -19.81
N PRO A 402 24.11 -14.64 -18.84
CA PRO A 402 23.73 -13.25 -18.67
C PRO A 402 24.92 -12.41 -18.21
N GLU A 403 25.09 -11.24 -18.83
CA GLU A 403 26.02 -10.22 -18.35
C GLU A 403 25.39 -9.44 -17.20
N ALA A 404 26.21 -8.93 -16.29
CA ALA A 404 25.73 -8.05 -15.24
C ALA A 404 25.24 -6.72 -15.83
N THR A 405 24.08 -6.24 -15.38
CA THR A 405 23.56 -4.92 -15.75
C THR A 405 24.50 -3.80 -15.28
N ARG A 406 24.41 -2.63 -15.90
CA ARG A 406 25.12 -1.40 -15.50
C ARG A 406 24.96 -1.12 -14.01
N GLY A 407 23.73 -1.23 -13.51
CA GLY A 407 23.43 -1.03 -12.10
C GLY A 407 24.02 -2.11 -11.18
N ARG A 408 24.03 -3.38 -11.60
CA ARG A 408 24.65 -4.47 -10.84
C ARG A 408 26.17 -4.36 -10.80
N VAL A 409 26.81 -4.02 -11.93
CA VAL A 409 28.26 -3.71 -12.00
C VAL A 409 28.61 -2.55 -11.07
N PHE A 410 27.77 -1.52 -11.06
CA PHE A 410 27.95 -0.36 -10.20
C PHE A 410 27.83 -0.72 -8.71
N LEU A 411 26.81 -1.48 -8.31
CA LEU A 411 26.63 -1.98 -6.94
C LEU A 411 27.80 -2.86 -6.50
N PHE A 412 28.22 -3.83 -7.32
CA PHE A 412 29.38 -4.66 -7.02
C PHE A 412 30.66 -3.83 -6.88
N GLY A 413 30.85 -2.81 -7.72
CA GLY A 413 31.98 -1.89 -7.60
C GLY A 413 31.98 -1.10 -6.29
N LEU A 414 30.80 -0.79 -5.73
CA LEU A 414 30.67 -0.18 -4.40
C LEU A 414 30.94 -1.20 -3.28
N GLU A 415 30.43 -2.43 -3.41
CA GLU A 415 30.65 -3.51 -2.45
C GLU A 415 32.12 -3.90 -2.33
N GLU A 416 32.83 -4.04 -3.46
CA GLU A 416 34.25 -4.36 -3.47
C GLU A 416 35.08 -3.24 -2.84
N LYS A 417 34.80 -1.97 -3.20
CA LYS A 417 35.43 -0.81 -2.54
C LYS A 417 35.23 -0.85 -1.02
N PHE A 418 34.00 -1.15 -0.57
CA PHE A 418 33.67 -1.25 0.84
C PHE A 418 34.39 -2.41 1.53
N LYS A 419 34.48 -3.59 0.90
CA LYS A 419 35.21 -4.76 1.45
C LYS A 419 36.71 -4.49 1.53
N GLU A 420 37.31 -3.92 0.48
CA GLU A 420 38.72 -3.53 0.44
C GLU A 420 39.04 -2.54 1.57
N ALA A 421 38.21 -1.51 1.72
CA ALA A 421 38.36 -0.52 2.78
C ALA A 421 38.15 -1.11 4.19
N LYS A 422 37.29 -2.13 4.35
CA LYS A 422 37.06 -2.81 5.64
C LYS A 422 38.18 -3.77 6.02
N GLY A 423 38.84 -4.40 5.03
CA GLY A 423 39.93 -5.35 5.24
C GLY A 423 41.23 -4.69 5.71
N GLN A 424 41.37 -3.39 5.48
CA GLN A 424 42.42 -2.55 6.05
C GLN A 424 41.87 -1.98 7.35
N ALA A 425 42.41 -2.35 8.52
CA ALA A 425 41.98 -1.74 9.77
C ALA A 425 42.31 -0.24 9.69
N PRO A 426 41.31 0.66 9.64
CA PRO A 426 41.59 2.07 9.42
C PRO A 426 42.32 2.60 10.64
N ALA A 427 43.57 3.03 10.45
CA ALA A 427 44.42 3.53 11.53
C ALA A 427 44.19 5.03 11.78
N GLU A 428 43.66 5.73 10.78
CA GLU A 428 43.48 7.18 10.75
C GLU A 428 42.00 7.57 10.56
N ASP A 429 41.62 8.73 11.11
CA ASP A 429 40.24 9.23 11.08
C ASP A 429 39.69 9.43 9.67
N LEU A 430 40.53 9.84 8.72
CA LEU A 430 40.16 10.03 7.32
C LEU A 430 39.79 8.71 6.62
N GLU A 431 40.54 7.64 6.90
CA GLU A 431 40.28 6.31 6.34
C GLU A 431 38.96 5.75 6.87
N LYS A 432 38.70 5.93 8.17
CA LYS A 432 37.41 5.56 8.78
C LYS A 432 36.25 6.33 8.15
N ALA A 433 36.39 7.65 7.97
CA ALA A 433 35.35 8.46 7.32
C ALA A 433 35.09 8.01 5.87
N ARG A 434 36.13 7.69 5.10
CA ARG A 434 35.99 7.15 3.74
C ARG A 434 35.25 5.81 3.73
N LEU A 435 35.54 4.92 4.68
CA LEU A 435 34.85 3.65 4.83
C LEU A 435 33.35 3.86 5.14
N ASP A 436 33.02 4.78 6.06
CA ASP A 436 31.65 5.10 6.40
C ASP A 436 30.88 5.70 5.20
N LEU A 437 31.52 6.57 4.40
CA LEU A 437 30.94 7.12 3.19
C LEU A 437 30.65 6.06 2.14
N GLN A 438 31.56 5.10 1.96
CA GLN A 438 31.33 3.96 1.07
C GLN A 438 30.16 3.10 1.55
N ALA A 439 30.06 2.83 2.86
CA ALA A 439 28.96 2.10 3.45
C ALA A 439 27.61 2.79 3.18
N VAL A 440 27.52 4.09 3.46
CA VAL A 440 26.29 4.86 3.28
C VAL A 440 25.95 5.06 1.80
N SER A 441 26.94 5.23 0.93
CA SER A 441 26.73 5.30 -0.53
C SER A 441 26.21 3.99 -1.09
N LEU A 442 26.74 2.86 -0.62
CA LEU A 442 26.21 1.54 -0.95
C LEU A 442 24.75 1.42 -0.49
N ASN A 443 24.45 1.77 0.76
CA ASN A 443 23.09 1.70 1.30
C ASN A 443 22.09 2.55 0.50
N LEU A 444 22.47 3.77 0.11
CA LEU A 444 21.61 4.64 -0.70
C LEU A 444 21.29 4.02 -2.05
N GLU A 445 22.27 3.43 -2.73
CA GLU A 445 22.07 2.79 -4.03
C GLU A 445 21.30 1.48 -3.91
N GLN A 446 21.48 0.75 -2.81
CA GLN A 446 20.65 -0.39 -2.44
C GLN A 446 19.20 -0.01 -2.15
N ALA A 447 18.95 1.20 -1.62
CA ALA A 447 17.60 1.73 -1.42
C ALA A 447 16.93 2.21 -2.73
N LYS A 448 17.71 2.52 -3.78
CA LYS A 448 17.21 2.95 -5.10
C LYS A 448 16.97 1.80 -6.07
N ARG A 449 17.56 0.64 -5.83
CA ARG A 449 17.68 -0.45 -6.81
C ARG A 449 17.20 -1.77 -6.27
N ASP A 450 16.63 -2.59 -7.14
CA ASP A 450 16.41 -4.00 -6.85
C ASP A 450 17.76 -4.72 -6.81
N LEU A 451 18.15 -5.23 -5.64
CA LEU A 451 19.46 -5.85 -5.44
C LEU A 451 19.72 -7.00 -6.40
N ARG A 452 18.70 -7.80 -6.69
CA ARG A 452 18.82 -9.00 -7.53
C ARG A 452 19.15 -8.66 -8.98
N THR A 453 18.55 -7.60 -9.52
CA THR A 453 18.65 -7.25 -10.95
C THR A 453 19.57 -6.05 -11.23
N GLY A 454 19.81 -5.20 -10.23
CA GLY A 454 20.54 -3.93 -10.37
C GLY A 454 19.74 -2.81 -11.02
N LEU A 455 18.51 -3.07 -11.47
CA LEU A 455 17.61 -2.05 -12.01
C LEU A 455 17.10 -1.13 -10.91
N PHE A 456 16.65 0.06 -11.29
CA PHE A 456 15.94 0.94 -10.37
C PHE A 456 14.61 0.33 -9.92
N ASP A 457 14.21 0.66 -8.71
CA ASP A 457 12.98 0.16 -8.11
C ASP A 457 11.74 0.97 -8.55
N ARG A 458 10.57 0.54 -8.06
CA ARG A 458 9.30 1.22 -8.31
C ARG A 458 9.27 2.66 -7.77
N ALA A 459 9.92 2.96 -6.65
CA ALA A 459 9.89 4.32 -6.11
C ALA A 459 10.62 5.29 -7.04
N VAL A 460 11.83 4.92 -7.50
CA VAL A 460 12.59 5.73 -8.48
C VAL A 460 11.84 5.85 -9.81
N PHE A 461 11.09 4.82 -10.22
CA PHE A 461 10.23 4.88 -11.40
C PHE A 461 9.19 6.01 -11.30
N PHE A 462 8.42 6.08 -10.21
CA PHE A 462 7.44 7.13 -9.99
C PHE A 462 8.08 8.52 -9.84
N GLU A 463 9.17 8.63 -9.06
CA GLU A 463 9.93 9.90 -8.93
C GLU A 463 10.39 10.43 -10.30
N THR A 464 10.82 9.53 -11.19
CA THR A 464 11.26 9.89 -12.54
C THR A 464 10.10 10.41 -13.39
N MET A 465 8.95 9.74 -13.34
CA MET A 465 7.75 10.15 -14.07
C MET A 465 7.20 11.49 -13.56
N GLU A 466 7.03 11.63 -12.24
CA GLU A 466 6.56 12.87 -11.61
C GLU A 466 7.43 14.05 -12.02
N ALA A 467 8.75 13.91 -11.90
CA ALA A 467 9.67 14.98 -12.24
C ALA A 467 9.62 15.36 -13.74
N ALA A 468 9.35 14.39 -14.63
CA ALA A 468 9.17 14.68 -16.06
C ALA A 468 7.85 15.43 -16.33
N LEU A 469 6.76 14.99 -15.71
CA LEU A 469 5.45 15.64 -15.82
C LEU A 469 5.47 17.07 -15.26
N GLU A 470 6.12 17.29 -14.11
CA GLU A 470 6.30 18.62 -13.51
C GLU A 470 7.08 19.57 -14.42
N ARG A 471 8.06 19.05 -15.18
CA ARG A 471 8.81 19.83 -16.18
C ARG A 471 8.05 20.01 -17.49
N GLY A 472 6.87 19.40 -17.65
CA GLY A 472 6.12 19.38 -18.91
C GLY A 472 6.86 18.66 -20.04
N GLU A 473 7.75 17.72 -19.71
CA GLU A 473 8.47 16.94 -20.72
C GLU A 473 7.56 15.81 -21.25
N PRO A 474 7.57 15.52 -22.57
CA PRO A 474 6.91 14.34 -23.10
C PRO A 474 7.41 13.08 -22.39
N LEU A 475 6.49 12.24 -21.96
CA LEU A 475 6.79 11.05 -21.18
C LEU A 475 6.03 9.85 -21.75
N THR A 476 6.75 8.77 -22.03
CA THR A 476 6.13 7.48 -22.34
C THR A 476 6.51 6.46 -21.27
N ALA A 477 5.51 5.80 -20.71
CA ALA A 477 5.67 4.64 -19.85
C ALA A 477 5.45 3.37 -20.66
N VAL A 478 6.36 2.41 -20.54
CA VAL A 478 6.21 1.07 -21.10
C VAL A 478 6.13 0.08 -19.94
N ALA A 479 5.01 -0.59 -19.76
CA ALA A 479 4.87 -1.70 -18.82
C ALA A 479 5.27 -3.00 -19.52
N LEU A 480 6.06 -3.86 -18.86
CA LEU A 480 6.54 -5.12 -19.42
C LEU A 480 6.30 -6.29 -18.45
N ASP A 481 5.89 -7.43 -18.98
CA ASP A 481 5.73 -8.69 -18.23
C ASP A 481 6.57 -9.78 -18.89
N MET A 482 7.48 -10.39 -18.14
CA MET A 482 8.25 -11.54 -18.61
C MET A 482 7.34 -12.78 -18.65
N ALA A 483 7.06 -13.24 -19.87
CA ALA A 483 6.23 -14.41 -20.05
C ALA A 483 6.92 -15.68 -19.54
N PHE A 484 6.11 -16.57 -18.95
CA PHE A 484 6.50 -17.92 -18.54
C PHE A 484 7.52 -18.01 -17.39
N LEU A 485 7.70 -16.96 -16.57
CA LEU A 485 8.59 -17.05 -15.42
C LEU A 485 8.27 -18.26 -14.51
N LYS A 486 6.98 -18.50 -14.23
CA LYS A 486 6.54 -19.67 -13.46
C LYS A 486 6.94 -21.01 -14.08
N TYR A 487 7.00 -21.12 -15.42
CA TYR A 487 7.47 -22.32 -16.09
C TYR A 487 8.98 -22.51 -15.85
N PHE A 488 9.77 -21.44 -15.99
CA PHE A 488 11.19 -21.48 -15.68
C PHE A 488 11.45 -21.87 -14.21
N ASP A 489 10.69 -21.32 -13.26
CA ASP A 489 10.82 -21.63 -11.83
C ASP A 489 10.38 -23.05 -11.48
N LYS A 490 9.20 -23.47 -11.94
CA LYS A 490 8.55 -24.70 -11.45
C LYS A 490 8.99 -25.94 -12.23
N GLU A 491 9.19 -25.80 -13.54
CA GLU A 491 9.69 -26.89 -14.38
C GLU A 491 11.22 -26.85 -14.47
N GLY A 492 11.82 -25.68 -14.68
CA GLY A 492 13.27 -25.52 -14.76
C GLY A 492 13.97 -25.52 -13.39
N GLY A 493 13.24 -25.30 -12.30
CA GLY A 493 13.80 -25.10 -10.97
C GLY A 493 14.18 -23.62 -10.72
N PRO A 494 14.33 -23.20 -9.45
CA PRO A 494 14.54 -21.78 -9.10
C PRO A 494 15.74 -21.15 -9.80
N THR A 495 16.84 -21.91 -9.96
CA THR A 495 18.05 -21.43 -10.66
C THR A 495 17.79 -21.10 -12.13
N THR A 496 16.85 -21.78 -12.78
CA THR A 496 16.46 -21.52 -14.17
C THR A 496 15.62 -20.25 -14.28
N GLY A 497 14.69 -20.02 -13.35
CA GLY A 497 13.94 -18.76 -13.30
C GLY A 497 14.83 -17.57 -12.96
N ASP A 498 15.80 -17.74 -12.06
CA ASP A 498 16.83 -16.74 -11.79
C ASP A 498 17.65 -16.41 -13.03
N LEU A 499 18.05 -17.44 -13.79
CA LEU A 499 18.77 -17.28 -15.05
C LEU A 499 17.93 -16.55 -16.12
N ALA A 500 16.64 -16.88 -16.23
CA ALA A 500 15.72 -16.22 -17.15
C ALA A 500 15.55 -14.74 -16.80
N ILE A 501 15.35 -14.41 -15.53
CA ILE A 501 15.27 -13.02 -15.05
C ILE A 501 16.58 -12.28 -15.35
N ALA A 502 17.72 -12.83 -14.96
CA ALA A 502 19.02 -12.19 -15.16
C ALA A 502 19.25 -11.87 -16.63
N LYS A 503 18.93 -12.82 -17.53
CA LYS A 503 19.07 -12.61 -18.96
C LYS A 503 18.08 -11.58 -19.50
N GLY A 504 16.81 -11.63 -19.10
CA GLY A 504 15.83 -10.63 -19.53
C GLY A 504 16.23 -9.22 -19.11
N VAL A 505 16.70 -9.06 -17.88
CA VAL A 505 17.12 -7.77 -17.32
C VAL A 505 18.39 -7.24 -18.00
N GLU A 506 19.36 -8.11 -18.32
CA GLU A 506 20.50 -7.73 -19.17
C GLU A 506 20.02 -7.11 -20.50
N LEU A 507 19.04 -7.75 -21.17
CA LEU A 507 18.52 -7.25 -22.44
C LEU A 507 17.82 -5.90 -22.26
N LEU A 508 16.99 -5.74 -21.23
CA LEU A 508 16.32 -4.47 -20.92
C LEU A 508 17.34 -3.34 -20.69
N ASP A 509 18.36 -3.59 -19.88
CA ASP A 509 19.38 -2.59 -19.56
C ASP A 509 20.24 -2.21 -20.79
N LYS A 510 20.58 -3.18 -21.64
CA LYS A 510 21.28 -2.93 -22.91
C LYS A 510 20.46 -2.06 -23.85
N VAL A 511 19.16 -2.32 -23.97
CA VAL A 511 18.24 -1.50 -24.77
C VAL A 511 18.16 -0.08 -24.21
N ALA A 512 17.92 0.09 -22.91
CA ALA A 512 17.91 1.41 -22.28
C ALA A 512 19.21 2.19 -22.51
N ALA A 513 20.35 1.53 -22.36
CA ALA A 513 21.68 2.12 -22.55
C ALA A 513 21.95 2.54 -24.00
N GLU A 514 21.43 1.81 -24.98
CA GLU A 514 21.56 2.14 -26.41
C GLU A 514 20.78 3.40 -26.75
N PHE A 515 19.49 3.44 -26.45
CA PHE A 515 18.65 4.62 -26.75
C PHE A 515 19.09 5.86 -25.96
N SER A 516 19.58 5.69 -24.72
CA SER A 516 20.19 6.77 -23.94
C SER A 516 21.42 7.39 -24.61
N ARG A 517 22.22 6.60 -25.33
CA ARG A 517 23.37 7.12 -26.11
C ARG A 517 22.95 7.84 -27.38
N GLU A 518 21.75 7.56 -27.88
CA GLU A 518 21.15 8.23 -29.04
C GLU A 518 20.43 9.55 -28.66
N GLY A 519 20.49 9.94 -27.38
CA GLY A 519 19.94 11.20 -26.88
C GLY A 519 18.50 11.12 -26.37
N VAL A 520 17.89 9.93 -26.37
CA VAL A 520 16.56 9.70 -25.76
C VAL A 520 16.78 9.17 -24.35
N LYS A 521 16.28 9.87 -23.32
CA LYS A 521 16.45 9.41 -21.93
C LYS A 521 15.56 8.20 -21.68
N VAL A 522 16.14 6.99 -21.70
CA VAL A 522 15.44 5.73 -21.46
C VAL A 522 16.05 5.04 -20.27
N GLU A 523 15.23 4.69 -19.27
CA GLU A 523 15.68 3.86 -18.17
C GLU A 523 14.76 2.69 -17.86
N ALA A 524 15.37 1.59 -17.40
CA ALA A 524 14.71 0.34 -17.07
C ALA A 524 14.52 0.20 -15.56
N TYR A 525 13.36 -0.31 -15.17
CA TYR A 525 12.94 -0.46 -13.78
C TYR A 525 12.40 -1.86 -13.53
N ARG A 526 12.54 -2.33 -12.29
CA ARG A 526 11.82 -3.50 -11.80
C ARG A 526 10.68 -3.03 -10.90
N ILE A 527 9.45 -3.24 -11.35
CA ILE A 527 8.24 -2.79 -10.64
C ILE A 527 7.58 -3.91 -9.83
N GLY A 528 7.86 -5.17 -10.18
CA GLY A 528 7.32 -6.37 -9.53
C GLY A 528 8.22 -7.60 -9.69
N GLY A 529 7.64 -8.79 -9.56
CA GLY A 529 8.36 -10.07 -9.62
C GLY A 529 8.93 -10.35 -11.00
N ASP A 530 8.04 -10.50 -11.97
CA ASP A 530 8.22 -10.63 -13.43
C ASP A 530 7.87 -9.35 -14.20
N GLU A 531 7.50 -8.29 -13.48
CA GLU A 531 7.04 -7.01 -14.04
C GLU A 531 8.17 -5.97 -14.05
N PHE A 532 8.38 -5.38 -15.22
CA PHE A 532 9.39 -4.36 -15.49
C PHE A 532 8.77 -3.14 -16.15
N ALA A 533 9.50 -2.03 -16.19
CA ALA A 533 9.05 -0.83 -16.88
C ALA A 533 10.20 -0.12 -17.62
N PHE A 534 9.86 0.64 -18.65
CA PHE A 534 10.70 1.74 -19.14
C PHE A 534 10.03 3.09 -18.87
N THR A 535 10.83 4.09 -18.51
CA THR A 535 10.49 5.50 -18.77
C THR A 535 11.22 5.95 -20.02
N ILE A 536 10.53 6.73 -20.86
CA ILE A 536 11.09 7.37 -22.05
C ILE A 536 10.75 8.85 -21.95
N ILE A 537 11.75 9.68 -21.60
CA ILE A 537 11.57 11.14 -21.47
C ILE A 537 12.06 11.81 -22.76
N GLY A 538 11.18 12.64 -23.32
CA GLY A 538 11.37 13.31 -24.61
C GLY A 538 11.05 12.44 -25.83
N GLY A 539 10.60 11.20 -25.63
CA GLY A 539 10.20 10.28 -26.69
C GLY A 539 8.69 10.02 -26.71
N ASP A 540 8.18 9.80 -27.91
CA ASP A 540 6.77 9.52 -28.20
C ASP A 540 6.48 8.00 -28.31
N ASN A 541 5.24 7.65 -28.62
CA ASN A 541 4.85 6.26 -28.85
C ASN A 541 5.66 5.60 -29.99
N ALA A 542 6.04 6.33 -31.05
CA ALA A 542 6.87 5.78 -32.12
C ALA A 542 8.25 5.36 -31.60
N THR A 543 8.82 6.12 -30.67
CA THR A 543 10.07 5.78 -29.98
C THR A 543 9.90 4.54 -29.10
N ALA A 544 8.78 4.44 -28.37
CA ALA A 544 8.46 3.23 -27.60
C ALA A 544 8.34 1.99 -28.49
N GLN A 545 7.69 2.09 -29.66
CA GLN A 545 7.59 0.98 -30.61
C GLN A 545 8.96 0.54 -31.16
N LYS A 546 9.92 1.46 -31.35
CA LYS A 546 11.29 1.11 -31.74
C LYS A 546 12.02 0.36 -30.62
N ILE A 547 11.89 0.82 -29.37
CA ILE A 547 12.46 0.16 -28.19
C ILE A 547 11.91 -1.26 -28.04
N VAL A 548 10.59 -1.40 -28.15
CA VAL A 548 9.88 -2.69 -28.11
C VAL A 548 10.36 -3.64 -29.22
N ARG A 549 10.49 -3.15 -30.46
CA ARG A 549 10.99 -3.93 -31.59
C ARG A 549 12.43 -4.41 -31.36
N ASN A 550 13.31 -3.50 -30.92
CA ASN A 550 14.70 -3.81 -30.62
C ASN A 550 14.82 -4.86 -29.49
N LEU A 551 13.99 -4.73 -28.44
CA LEU A 551 13.93 -5.72 -27.37
C LEU A 551 13.48 -7.09 -27.88
N ARG A 552 12.45 -7.16 -28.74
CA ARG A 552 11.98 -8.41 -29.37
C ARG A 552 13.11 -9.09 -30.17
N GLU A 553 13.78 -8.36 -31.06
CA GLU A 553 14.90 -8.87 -31.86
C GLU A 553 16.04 -9.40 -30.98
N ARG A 554 16.35 -8.72 -29.88
CA ARG A 554 17.35 -9.14 -28.89
C ARG A 554 16.92 -10.38 -28.12
N THR A 555 15.65 -10.48 -27.74
CA THR A 555 15.13 -11.71 -27.11
C THR A 555 15.19 -12.89 -28.06
N ASP A 556 14.87 -12.71 -29.34
CA ASP A 556 14.89 -13.77 -30.33
C ASP A 556 16.29 -14.31 -30.61
N SER A 557 17.29 -13.44 -30.56
CA SER A 557 18.70 -13.78 -30.75
C SER A 557 19.42 -14.24 -29.48
N SER A 558 18.80 -14.13 -28.29
CA SER A 558 19.42 -14.47 -27.00
C SER A 558 19.54 -15.99 -26.71
N GLY A 559 18.91 -16.83 -27.52
CA GLY A 559 18.85 -18.28 -27.33
C GLY A 559 17.74 -18.74 -26.38
N ARG A 560 17.72 -20.05 -26.08
CA ARG A 560 16.72 -20.67 -25.18
C ARG A 560 17.32 -20.92 -23.80
N VAL A 561 16.61 -20.54 -22.74
CA VAL A 561 17.09 -20.69 -21.35
C VAL A 561 17.35 -22.17 -21.05
N PRO A 562 18.59 -22.58 -20.73
CA PRO A 562 18.92 -23.97 -20.48
C PRO A 562 18.33 -24.46 -19.15
N ALA A 563 18.30 -25.79 -18.97
CA ALA A 563 17.89 -26.39 -17.72
C ALA A 563 18.94 -26.13 -16.63
N GLY A 564 18.51 -25.57 -15.50
CA GLY A 564 19.31 -25.40 -14.29
C GLY A 564 19.32 -26.63 -13.39
N ALA A 565 19.98 -26.48 -12.24
CA ALA A 565 19.98 -27.52 -11.21
C ALA A 565 18.56 -27.68 -10.64
N GLY A 566 18.06 -28.91 -10.62
CA GLY A 566 16.71 -29.23 -10.14
C GLY A 566 15.60 -29.13 -11.18
N ALA A 567 15.93 -28.94 -12.46
CA ALA A 567 14.96 -28.99 -13.55
C ALA A 567 14.28 -30.38 -13.62
N ARG A 568 12.97 -30.37 -13.86
CA ARG A 568 12.15 -31.55 -14.12
C ARG A 568 12.39 -32.06 -15.54
N GLU A 569 12.10 -33.33 -15.79
CA GLU A 569 12.20 -33.93 -17.13
C GLU A 569 11.28 -33.26 -18.17
N SER A 570 10.15 -32.73 -17.69
CA SER A 570 9.17 -31.93 -18.44
C SER A 570 9.69 -30.56 -18.86
N TYR A 571 10.77 -30.06 -18.27
CA TYR A 571 11.38 -28.81 -18.70
C TYR A 571 12.03 -28.98 -20.07
N LYS A 572 11.75 -28.04 -20.96
CA LYS A 572 12.37 -27.90 -22.28
C LYS A 572 12.84 -26.45 -22.41
N PRO A 573 14.07 -26.22 -22.91
CA PRO A 573 14.58 -24.88 -23.08
C PRO A 573 13.64 -23.99 -23.90
N GLU A 574 13.31 -22.82 -23.37
CA GLU A 574 12.36 -21.89 -23.97
C GLU A 574 12.97 -20.50 -24.11
N LYS A 575 12.51 -19.73 -25.11
CA LYS A 575 12.96 -18.35 -25.31
C LYS A 575 12.39 -17.43 -24.23
N ILE A 576 13.15 -16.40 -23.89
CA ILE A 576 12.62 -15.27 -23.11
C ILE A 576 11.70 -14.47 -24.02
N THR A 577 10.54 -14.10 -23.51
CA THR A 577 9.57 -13.28 -24.24
C THR A 577 8.98 -12.26 -23.27
N PHE A 578 8.75 -11.04 -23.76
CA PHE A 578 8.11 -9.97 -23.01
C PHE A 578 6.81 -9.58 -23.68
N ASN A 579 5.75 -9.47 -22.89
CA ASN A 579 4.56 -8.72 -23.28
C ASN A 579 4.77 -7.27 -22.88
N PHE A 580 4.10 -6.34 -23.55
CA PHE A 580 4.25 -4.92 -23.27
C PHE A 580 2.93 -4.17 -23.45
N GLY A 581 2.81 -3.07 -22.72
CA GLY A 581 1.81 -2.04 -22.95
C GLY A 581 2.46 -0.67 -22.84
N THR A 582 1.91 0.31 -23.54
CA THR A 582 2.54 1.60 -23.83
C THR A 582 1.55 2.74 -23.67
N MET A 583 1.88 3.70 -22.82
CA MET A 583 1.08 4.92 -22.72
C MET A 583 1.99 6.15 -22.74
N SER A 584 1.64 7.10 -23.59
CA SER A 584 2.43 8.31 -23.87
C SER A 584 1.63 9.56 -23.50
N VAL A 585 2.28 10.48 -22.80
CA VAL A 585 1.77 11.81 -22.47
C VAL A 585 2.68 12.82 -23.16
N MET A 586 2.14 13.48 -24.19
CA MET A 586 2.85 14.58 -24.87
C MET A 586 2.63 15.91 -24.17
N ASP A 587 1.43 16.08 -23.60
CA ASP A 587 0.99 17.25 -22.86
C ASP A 587 0.14 16.80 -21.67
N VAL A 588 0.54 17.20 -20.47
CA VAL A 588 -0.08 16.76 -19.22
C VAL A 588 -1.53 17.22 -19.12
N GLU A 589 -1.82 18.45 -19.56
CA GLU A 589 -3.16 19.03 -19.46
C GLU A 589 -4.15 18.34 -20.40
N SER A 590 -3.72 18.02 -21.63
CA SER A 590 -4.51 17.22 -22.57
C SER A 590 -4.81 15.82 -22.02
N PHE A 591 -3.84 15.17 -21.39
CA PHE A 591 -4.04 13.85 -20.79
C PHE A 591 -4.97 13.90 -19.57
N LYS A 592 -4.86 14.92 -18.71
CA LYS A 592 -5.83 15.16 -17.63
C LYS A 592 -7.25 15.32 -18.18
N ALA A 593 -7.41 16.09 -19.26
CA ALA A 593 -8.72 16.29 -19.89
C ALA A 593 -9.29 14.99 -20.45
N GLU A 594 -8.45 14.11 -21.01
CA GLU A 594 -8.85 12.77 -21.46
C GLU A 594 -9.34 11.89 -20.31
N LEU A 595 -8.59 11.84 -19.20
CA LEU A 595 -9.00 11.12 -17.98
C LEU A 595 -10.34 11.64 -17.46
N GLN A 596 -10.52 12.97 -17.41
CA GLN A 596 -11.78 13.59 -16.99
C GLN A 596 -12.94 13.28 -17.94
N GLN A 597 -12.72 13.26 -19.26
CA GLN A 597 -13.72 12.86 -20.24
C GLN A 597 -14.11 11.37 -20.11
N ALA A 598 -13.17 10.52 -19.69
CA ALA A 598 -13.43 9.13 -19.34
C ALA A 598 -14.16 8.99 -17.98
N GLY A 599 -14.42 10.09 -17.27
CA GLY A 599 -15.14 10.10 -15.99
C GLY A 599 -14.25 9.89 -14.77
N ILE A 600 -12.93 9.99 -14.92
CA ILE A 600 -11.95 9.91 -13.85
C ILE A 600 -11.77 11.29 -13.22
N THR A 601 -12.01 11.39 -11.92
CA THR A 601 -11.80 12.64 -11.17
C THR A 601 -10.37 12.67 -10.64
N LEU A 602 -9.67 13.78 -10.88
CA LEU A 602 -8.30 14.02 -10.39
C LEU A 602 -8.33 14.96 -9.18
N ALA A 603 -7.30 14.89 -8.34
CA ALA A 603 -7.03 15.87 -7.29
C ALA A 603 -6.91 17.29 -7.86
N GLN A 604 -7.15 18.31 -7.01
CA GLN A 604 -7.16 19.72 -7.43
C GLN A 604 -5.85 20.13 -8.13
N ASP A 605 -5.96 20.92 -9.21
CA ASP A 605 -4.85 21.29 -10.07
C ASP A 605 -3.70 22.02 -9.35
N GLY A 606 -2.46 21.57 -9.61
CA GLY A 606 -1.23 22.24 -9.19
C GLY A 606 -0.54 21.65 -7.95
N ALA A 607 -1.14 20.66 -7.28
CA ALA A 607 -0.49 19.94 -6.19
C ALA A 607 0.43 18.83 -6.71
N ARG A 608 1.52 18.54 -5.99
CA ARG A 608 2.38 17.37 -6.23
C ARG A 608 1.59 16.05 -6.27
N GLU A 609 0.51 15.99 -5.49
CA GLU A 609 -0.45 14.88 -5.48
C GLU A 609 -1.09 14.65 -6.85
N THR A 610 -1.40 15.71 -7.62
CA THR A 610 -1.97 15.58 -8.96
C THR A 610 -0.98 14.91 -9.92
N MET A 611 0.31 15.26 -9.86
CA MET A 611 1.32 14.66 -10.74
C MET A 611 1.58 13.19 -10.40
N ASN A 612 1.57 12.85 -9.10
CA ASN A 612 1.61 11.46 -8.65
C ASN A 612 0.40 10.66 -9.18
N GLU A 613 -0.82 11.21 -9.08
CA GLU A 613 -2.03 10.58 -9.63
C GLU A 613 -1.93 10.37 -11.14
N VAL A 614 -1.48 11.39 -11.89
CA VAL A 614 -1.30 11.31 -13.35
C VAL A 614 -0.28 10.23 -13.71
N ALA A 615 0.86 10.19 -13.03
CA ALA A 615 1.87 9.13 -13.19
C ALA A 615 1.30 7.73 -12.87
N GLY A 616 0.43 7.65 -11.86
CA GLY A 616 -0.30 6.43 -11.50
C GLY A 616 -1.23 5.95 -12.61
N TYR A 617 -2.06 6.85 -13.17
CA TYR A 617 -2.95 6.51 -14.28
C TYR A 617 -2.18 6.16 -15.55
N LEU A 618 -1.07 6.85 -15.82
CA LEU A 618 -0.18 6.54 -16.93
C LEU A 618 0.30 5.08 -16.89
N LEU A 619 0.81 4.64 -15.73
CA LEU A 619 1.22 3.25 -15.53
C LEU A 619 0.03 2.28 -15.64
N LYS A 620 -1.11 2.60 -15.00
CA LYS A 620 -2.31 1.71 -15.03
C LYS A 620 -2.80 1.47 -16.45
N LEU A 621 -2.80 2.48 -17.31
CA LEU A 621 -3.21 2.32 -18.70
C LEU A 621 -2.22 1.46 -19.49
N ALA A 622 -0.92 1.68 -19.29
CA ALA A 622 0.10 0.82 -19.89
C ALA A 622 -0.03 -0.63 -19.39
N ASP A 623 -0.35 -0.85 -18.13
CA ASP A 623 -0.58 -2.17 -17.54
C ASP A 623 -1.84 -2.85 -18.10
N LYS A 624 -2.94 -2.12 -18.29
CA LYS A 624 -4.14 -2.66 -18.96
C LYS A 624 -3.87 -3.04 -20.42
N GLU A 625 -3.08 -2.24 -21.14
CA GLU A 625 -2.70 -2.58 -22.52
C GLU A 625 -1.83 -3.84 -22.53
N LEU A 626 -0.90 -3.94 -21.57
CA LEU A 626 -0.07 -5.12 -21.34
C LEU A 626 -0.92 -6.38 -21.07
N GLU A 627 -1.97 -6.30 -20.24
CA GLU A 627 -2.86 -7.43 -19.97
C GLU A 627 -3.57 -7.93 -21.23
N ILE A 628 -4.12 -7.02 -22.05
CA ILE A 628 -4.78 -7.35 -23.32
C ILE A 628 -3.76 -7.98 -24.28
N GLN A 629 -2.61 -7.33 -24.47
CA GLN A 629 -1.54 -7.79 -25.36
C GLN A 629 -1.04 -9.17 -24.95
N LYS A 630 -0.81 -9.39 -23.64
CA LYS A 630 -0.37 -10.67 -23.08
C LYS A 630 -1.32 -11.81 -23.41
N SER A 631 -2.64 -11.59 -23.30
CA SER A 631 -3.64 -12.59 -23.64
C SER A 631 -3.70 -12.88 -25.14
N VAL A 632 -3.67 -11.83 -25.97
CA VAL A 632 -3.64 -11.94 -27.44
C VAL A 632 -2.40 -12.70 -27.90
N ASP A 633 -1.21 -12.28 -27.48
CA ASP A 633 0.06 -12.91 -27.84
C ASP A 633 0.10 -14.37 -27.40
N ARG A 634 -0.46 -14.68 -26.22
CA ARG A 634 -0.51 -16.05 -25.72
C ARG A 634 -1.36 -16.95 -26.61
N LEU A 635 -2.53 -16.47 -27.01
CA LEU A 635 -3.43 -17.20 -27.89
C LEU A 635 -2.77 -17.43 -29.26
N GLN A 636 -2.23 -16.37 -29.87
CA GLN A 636 -1.54 -16.47 -31.16
C GLN A 636 -0.34 -17.42 -31.12
N MET A 637 0.47 -17.34 -30.06
CA MET A 637 1.60 -18.23 -29.87
C MET A 637 1.16 -19.70 -29.81
N PHE A 638 0.08 -20.03 -29.09
CA PHE A 638 -0.39 -21.42 -29.04
C PHE A 638 -1.03 -21.90 -30.34
N VAL A 639 -1.72 -21.03 -31.08
CA VAL A 639 -2.20 -21.37 -32.43
C VAL A 639 -1.02 -21.75 -33.31
N ASN A 640 0.05 -20.94 -33.35
CA ASN A 640 1.25 -21.22 -34.14
C ASN A 640 1.92 -22.54 -33.71
N ARG A 641 2.08 -22.78 -32.39
CA ARG A 641 2.68 -24.03 -31.90
C ARG A 641 1.87 -25.27 -32.26
N ILE A 642 0.54 -25.20 -32.21
CA ILE A 642 -0.31 -26.33 -32.61
C ILE A 642 -0.11 -26.68 -34.10
N ILE A 643 0.08 -25.67 -34.95
CA ILE A 643 0.38 -25.87 -36.37
C ILE A 643 1.77 -26.50 -36.53
N GLU A 644 2.79 -25.96 -35.85
CA GLU A 644 4.14 -26.52 -35.90
C GLU A 644 4.16 -27.99 -35.46
N GLU A 645 3.43 -28.33 -34.40
CA GLU A 645 3.27 -29.71 -33.92
C GLU A 645 2.61 -30.61 -34.98
N LYS A 646 1.52 -30.17 -35.61
CA LYS A 646 0.87 -30.90 -36.71
C LYS A 646 1.81 -31.10 -37.91
N GLN A 647 2.68 -30.14 -38.18
CA GLN A 647 3.69 -30.21 -39.25
C GLN A 647 4.94 -31.02 -38.86
N GLY A 648 4.98 -31.60 -37.65
CA GLY A 648 6.14 -32.34 -37.15
C GLY A 648 7.36 -31.48 -36.83
N ARG A 649 7.20 -30.15 -36.74
CA ARG A 649 8.24 -29.16 -36.44
C ARG A 649 8.20 -28.65 -34.99
N GLY A 650 7.13 -28.94 -34.27
CA GLY A 650 6.90 -28.41 -32.92
C GLY A 650 7.81 -29.00 -31.84
N THR A 651 8.11 -28.18 -30.83
CA THR A 651 8.73 -28.62 -29.58
C THR A 651 7.68 -29.14 -28.61
N SER A 652 7.90 -30.30 -27.99
CA SER A 652 6.95 -30.97 -27.08
C SER A 652 6.63 -30.23 -25.75
N SER A 653 6.94 -28.93 -25.63
CA SER A 653 6.70 -28.12 -24.43
C SER A 653 5.32 -27.44 -24.40
N SER A 654 4.55 -27.51 -25.49
CA SER A 654 3.26 -26.83 -25.65
C SER A 654 2.28 -27.13 -24.52
N GLU A 655 2.13 -28.40 -24.12
CA GLU A 655 1.23 -28.78 -23.02
C GLU A 655 1.66 -28.20 -21.67
N ALA A 656 2.95 -28.27 -21.34
CA ALA A 656 3.47 -27.69 -20.11
C ALA A 656 3.26 -26.16 -20.09
N LEU A 657 3.59 -25.47 -21.18
CA LEU A 657 3.41 -24.02 -21.30
C LEU A 657 1.93 -23.61 -21.25
N LYS A 658 1.02 -24.41 -21.82
CA LYS A 658 -0.43 -24.21 -21.68
C LYS A 658 -0.84 -24.22 -20.22
N ALA A 659 -0.37 -25.18 -19.43
CA ALA A 659 -0.67 -25.25 -17.99
C ALA A 659 -0.23 -23.97 -17.24
N TYR A 660 0.90 -23.37 -17.60
CA TYR A 660 1.37 -22.10 -17.03
C TYR A 660 0.75 -20.85 -17.66
N SER A 661 -0.13 -21.01 -18.64
CA SER A 661 -0.78 -19.91 -19.37
C SER A 661 -2.29 -19.90 -19.23
N ASP A 662 -2.87 -20.85 -18.49
CA ASP A 662 -4.33 -21.00 -18.32
C ASP A 662 -5.02 -19.68 -17.96
N LYS A 663 -4.43 -18.85 -17.07
CA LYS A 663 -5.00 -17.54 -16.74
C LYS A 663 -5.01 -16.59 -17.94
N ALA A 664 -3.90 -16.50 -18.69
CA ALA A 664 -3.76 -15.59 -19.82
C ALA A 664 -4.65 -15.99 -21.02
N ILE A 665 -4.99 -17.28 -21.15
CA ILE A 665 -5.90 -17.78 -22.19
C ILE A 665 -7.32 -18.02 -21.67
N PHE A 666 -7.71 -17.55 -20.49
CA PHE A 666 -9.07 -17.72 -19.97
C PHE A 666 -9.50 -19.20 -19.82
N GLY A 667 -8.55 -20.06 -19.45
CA GLY A 667 -8.77 -21.45 -19.07
C GLY A 667 -9.44 -22.29 -20.16
N ALA A 668 -10.55 -22.93 -19.81
CA ALA A 668 -11.29 -23.82 -20.72
C ALA A 668 -11.84 -23.09 -21.95
N ALA A 669 -12.29 -21.84 -21.80
CA ALA A 669 -12.85 -21.06 -22.89
C ALA A 669 -11.81 -20.81 -23.99
N GLY A 670 -10.60 -20.37 -23.63
CA GLY A 670 -9.54 -20.19 -24.63
C GLY A 670 -9.00 -21.51 -25.17
N LYS A 671 -8.94 -22.58 -24.38
CA LYS A 671 -8.57 -23.91 -24.90
C LYS A 671 -9.51 -24.37 -26.02
N LEU A 672 -10.82 -24.15 -25.87
CA LEU A 672 -11.80 -24.44 -26.91
C LEU A 672 -11.57 -23.56 -28.15
N LYS A 673 -11.31 -22.27 -27.97
CA LYS A 673 -11.02 -21.35 -29.08
C LYS A 673 -9.73 -21.68 -29.82
N LEU A 674 -8.67 -22.04 -29.11
CA LEU A 674 -7.43 -22.52 -29.70
C LEU A 674 -7.66 -23.75 -30.58
N ALA A 675 -8.47 -24.71 -30.12
CA ALA A 675 -8.81 -25.89 -30.90
C ALA A 675 -9.63 -25.54 -32.16
N GLU A 676 -10.61 -24.64 -32.03
CA GLU A 676 -11.41 -24.12 -33.15
C GLU A 676 -10.53 -23.44 -34.21
N TRP A 677 -9.65 -22.53 -33.78
CA TRP A 677 -8.74 -21.82 -34.69
C TRP A 677 -7.73 -22.75 -35.34
N ALA A 678 -7.17 -23.72 -34.60
CA ALA A 678 -6.26 -24.71 -35.16
C ALA A 678 -6.93 -25.65 -36.17
N ASP A 679 -8.22 -25.99 -35.98
CA ASP A 679 -9.00 -26.78 -36.95
C ASP A 679 -9.32 -25.98 -38.22
N ARG A 680 -9.62 -24.68 -38.08
CA ARG A 680 -9.82 -23.78 -39.24
C ARG A 680 -8.56 -23.63 -40.08
N LEU A 681 -7.40 -23.47 -39.44
CA LEU A 681 -6.12 -23.36 -40.13
C LEU A 681 -5.69 -24.66 -40.82
N ASP A 682 -6.12 -25.81 -40.31
CA ASP A 682 -5.89 -27.11 -40.94
C ASP A 682 -6.72 -27.31 -42.22
N LYS A 683 -7.85 -26.61 -42.31
CA LYS A 683 -8.84 -26.74 -43.39
C LYS A 683 -8.76 -25.63 -44.44
N THR A 684 -7.95 -24.60 -44.23
CA THR A 684 -7.84 -23.47 -45.15
C THR A 684 -6.73 -23.68 -46.19
N ASP A 685 -7.00 -23.32 -47.43
CA ASP A 685 -5.98 -23.27 -48.49
C ASP A 685 -5.14 -21.98 -48.41
N ASN A 686 -5.57 -20.98 -47.63
CA ASN A 686 -4.87 -19.71 -47.44
C ASN A 686 -4.64 -19.44 -45.96
N VAL A 687 -3.55 -20.01 -45.44
CA VAL A 687 -3.14 -19.94 -44.04
C VAL A 687 -2.89 -18.49 -43.60
N GLU A 688 -2.27 -17.66 -44.45
CA GLU A 688 -1.93 -16.28 -44.11
C GLU A 688 -3.17 -15.41 -43.89
N VAL A 689 -4.16 -15.48 -44.79
CA VAL A 689 -5.41 -14.74 -44.65
C VAL A 689 -6.19 -15.20 -43.42
N GLU A 690 -6.22 -16.49 -43.17
CA GLU A 690 -6.95 -17.05 -42.02
C GLU A 690 -6.26 -16.72 -40.69
N LEU A 691 -4.92 -16.74 -40.64
CA LEU A 691 -4.15 -16.23 -39.50
C LEU A 691 -4.49 -14.76 -39.22
N GLY A 692 -4.58 -13.92 -40.27
CA GLY A 692 -5.00 -12.53 -40.12
C GLY A 692 -6.38 -12.36 -39.47
N LYS A 693 -7.35 -13.22 -39.82
CA LYS A 693 -8.68 -13.21 -39.18
C LYS A 693 -8.61 -13.68 -37.73
N ILE A 694 -7.89 -14.77 -37.47
CA ILE A 694 -7.72 -15.33 -36.13
C ILE A 694 -7.07 -14.30 -35.19
N LYS A 695 -6.14 -13.49 -35.70
CA LYS A 695 -5.58 -12.36 -34.93
C LYS A 695 -6.67 -11.39 -34.49
N GLY A 696 -7.52 -10.91 -35.40
CA GLY A 696 -8.64 -10.02 -35.05
C GLY A 696 -9.65 -10.66 -34.09
N GLU A 697 -10.03 -11.92 -34.34
CA GLU A 697 -10.92 -12.68 -33.47
C GLU A 697 -10.32 -12.94 -32.09
N SER A 698 -8.99 -13.05 -31.98
CA SER A 698 -8.32 -13.24 -30.70
C SER A 698 -8.49 -12.02 -29.82
N LEU A 699 -8.34 -10.81 -30.36
CA LEU A 699 -8.59 -9.57 -29.65
C LEU A 699 -10.05 -9.46 -29.20
N GLU A 700 -11.00 -9.70 -30.11
CA GLU A 700 -12.43 -9.67 -29.76
C GLU A 700 -12.76 -10.66 -28.65
N PHE A 701 -12.22 -11.88 -28.73
CA PHE A 701 -12.37 -12.89 -27.69
C PHE A 701 -11.78 -12.43 -26.35
N VAL A 702 -10.57 -11.86 -26.33
CA VAL A 702 -9.95 -11.31 -25.11
C VAL A 702 -10.85 -10.26 -24.48
N LEU A 703 -11.34 -9.29 -25.26
CA LEU A 703 -12.21 -8.23 -24.74
C LEU A 703 -13.51 -8.79 -24.14
N GLN A 704 -14.15 -9.77 -24.82
CA GLN A 704 -15.34 -10.44 -24.30
C GLN A 704 -15.07 -11.20 -22.99
N GLN A 705 -13.90 -11.84 -22.85
CA GLN A 705 -13.54 -12.54 -21.63
C GLN A 705 -13.22 -11.59 -20.48
N LEU A 706 -12.56 -10.46 -20.76
CA LEU A 706 -12.32 -9.42 -19.75
C LEU A 706 -13.64 -8.82 -19.25
N ASP A 707 -14.61 -8.56 -20.14
CA ASP A 707 -15.95 -8.13 -19.74
C ASP A 707 -16.65 -9.16 -18.86
N ALA A 708 -16.58 -10.46 -19.22
CA ALA A 708 -17.15 -11.54 -18.41
C ALA A 708 -16.48 -11.66 -17.03
N GLN A 709 -15.14 -11.52 -16.96
CA GLN A 709 -14.39 -11.49 -15.71
C GLN A 709 -14.77 -10.28 -14.86
N ASN A 710 -14.91 -9.10 -15.45
CA ASN A 710 -15.34 -7.89 -14.75
C ASN A 710 -16.72 -8.07 -14.10
N ILE A 711 -17.64 -8.78 -14.76
CA ILE A 711 -18.96 -9.13 -14.19
C ILE A 711 -18.80 -10.08 -12.98
N GLN A 712 -17.93 -11.09 -13.08
CA GLN A 712 -17.68 -12.02 -11.98
C GLN A 712 -17.02 -11.33 -10.77
N VAL A 713 -16.02 -10.48 -11.03
CA VAL A 713 -15.40 -9.63 -10.01
C VAL A 713 -16.47 -8.76 -9.36
N GLY A 714 -17.32 -8.07 -10.14
CA GLY A 714 -18.41 -7.26 -9.58
C GLY A 714 -19.36 -8.03 -8.64
N ARG A 715 -19.64 -9.31 -8.93
CA ARG A 715 -20.43 -10.19 -8.02
C ARG A 715 -19.66 -10.55 -6.77
N PHE A 716 -18.39 -10.91 -6.89
CA PHE A 716 -17.51 -11.19 -5.76
C PHE A 716 -17.41 -9.97 -4.83
N GLU A 717 -17.19 -8.79 -5.41
CA GLU A 717 -17.07 -7.52 -4.70
C GLU A 717 -18.33 -7.20 -3.87
N LEU A 718 -19.51 -7.44 -4.44
CA LEU A 718 -20.79 -7.25 -3.75
C LEU A 718 -20.99 -8.24 -2.59
N HIS A 719 -20.57 -9.49 -2.75
CA HIS A 719 -20.61 -10.48 -1.67
C HIS A 719 -19.60 -10.14 -0.57
N PHE A 720 -18.37 -9.80 -0.95
CA PHE A 720 -17.31 -9.35 -0.06
C PHE A 720 -17.73 -8.14 0.76
N GLU A 721 -18.33 -7.13 0.12
CA GLU A 721 -18.89 -5.95 0.79
C GLU A 721 -19.92 -6.34 1.85
N ARG A 722 -20.86 -7.23 1.53
CA ARG A 722 -21.87 -7.69 2.49
C ARG A 722 -21.25 -8.37 3.71
N LYS A 723 -20.28 -9.27 3.50
CA LYS A 723 -19.57 -9.96 4.59
C LYS A 723 -18.77 -8.98 5.44
N LEU A 724 -18.18 -7.97 4.81
CA LEU A 724 -17.49 -6.89 5.49
C LEU A 724 -18.46 -6.05 6.34
N GLU A 725 -19.65 -5.70 5.82
CA GLU A 725 -20.67 -5.01 6.60
C GLU A 725 -21.08 -5.81 7.85
N ASP A 726 -21.33 -7.11 7.69
CA ASP A 726 -21.69 -8.00 8.80
C ASP A 726 -20.55 -8.08 9.84
N ALA A 727 -19.29 -8.23 9.41
CA ALA A 727 -18.13 -8.27 10.28
C ALA A 727 -17.87 -6.95 11.02
N VAL A 728 -18.09 -5.80 10.36
CA VAL A 728 -17.99 -4.47 10.97
C VAL A 728 -19.08 -4.28 12.03
N ARG A 729 -20.33 -4.67 11.72
CA ARG A 729 -21.44 -4.58 12.69
C ARG A 729 -21.15 -5.42 13.92
N LEU A 730 -20.73 -6.67 13.73
CA LEU A 730 -20.41 -7.57 14.83
C LEU A 730 -19.33 -6.96 15.73
N ARG A 731 -18.20 -6.56 15.14
CA ARG A 731 -17.08 -5.95 15.89
C ARG A 731 -17.48 -4.68 16.62
N TYR A 732 -18.27 -3.81 15.98
CA TYR A 732 -18.79 -2.60 16.61
C TYR A 732 -19.68 -2.92 17.81
N PHE A 733 -20.60 -3.88 17.67
CA PHE A 733 -21.48 -4.27 18.78
C PHE A 733 -20.73 -4.95 19.92
N GLU A 734 -19.74 -5.80 19.63
CA GLU A 734 -18.87 -6.40 20.66
C GLU A 734 -18.11 -5.33 21.44
N SER A 735 -17.46 -4.39 20.75
CA SER A 735 -16.78 -3.26 21.38
C SER A 735 -17.75 -2.44 22.24
N ARG A 736 -18.94 -2.15 21.73
CA ARG A 736 -19.96 -1.40 22.46
C ARG A 736 -20.51 -2.16 23.68
N ILE A 737 -20.65 -3.47 23.60
CA ILE A 737 -21.04 -4.32 24.74
C ILE A 737 -19.96 -4.23 25.81
N ASN A 738 -18.68 -4.38 25.45
CA ASN A 738 -17.57 -4.27 26.40
C ASN A 738 -17.52 -2.89 27.07
N GLU A 739 -17.73 -1.81 26.31
CA GLU A 739 -17.83 -0.46 26.86
C GLU A 739 -18.99 -0.34 27.87
N LEU A 740 -20.16 -0.87 27.54
CA LEU A 740 -21.33 -0.85 28.41
C LEU A 740 -21.14 -1.69 29.67
N GLU A 741 -20.48 -2.85 29.57
CA GLU A 741 -20.14 -3.69 30.73
C GLU A 741 -19.20 -2.95 31.69
N ASN A 742 -18.19 -2.26 31.16
CA ASN A 742 -17.30 -1.40 31.94
C ASN A 742 -18.05 -0.23 32.59
N GLU A 743 -18.94 0.44 31.84
CA GLU A 743 -19.79 1.53 32.36
C GLU A 743 -20.71 1.03 33.49
N ILE A 744 -21.32 -0.14 33.31
CA ILE A 744 -22.17 -0.80 34.33
C ILE A 744 -21.34 -1.11 35.57
N PHE A 745 -20.14 -1.67 35.42
CA PHE A 745 -19.25 -1.97 36.54
C PHE A 745 -18.86 -0.72 37.33
N ASP A 746 -18.51 0.37 36.64
CA ASP A 746 -18.18 1.65 37.25
C ASP A 746 -19.38 2.26 37.99
N LEU A 747 -20.56 2.24 37.38
CA LEU A 747 -21.80 2.73 38.00
C LEU A 747 -22.19 1.90 39.23
N GLN A 748 -22.04 0.58 39.17
CA GLN A 748 -22.25 -0.30 40.33
C GLN A 748 -21.27 0.03 41.46
N SER A 749 -20.00 0.25 41.13
CA SER A 749 -18.97 0.63 42.09
C SER A 749 -19.26 1.99 42.74
N ARG A 750 -19.76 2.97 41.98
CA ARG A 750 -20.20 4.28 42.52
C ARG A 750 -21.44 4.14 43.41
N LEU A 751 -22.44 3.36 42.99
CA LEU A 751 -23.66 3.12 43.75
C LEU A 751 -23.36 2.47 45.11
N ILE A 752 -22.41 1.54 45.17
CA ILE A 752 -21.96 0.93 46.42
C ILE A 752 -21.36 1.99 47.35
N LYS A 753 -20.44 2.83 46.84
CA LYS A 753 -19.81 3.92 47.61
C LYS A 753 -20.84 4.93 48.14
N GLU A 754 -21.84 5.30 47.34
CA GLU A 754 -22.91 6.21 47.76
C GLU A 754 -23.81 5.60 48.83
N LYS A 755 -24.14 4.30 48.73
CA LYS A 755 -24.90 3.59 49.79
C LYS A 755 -24.14 3.56 51.11
N GLU A 756 -22.84 3.30 51.08
CA GLU A 756 -21.98 3.36 52.27
C GLU A 756 -21.93 4.77 52.86
N SER A 757 -21.78 5.79 52.02
CA SER A 757 -21.79 7.20 52.45
C SER A 757 -23.12 7.59 53.10
N ARG A 758 -24.25 7.20 52.51
CA ARG A 758 -25.58 7.45 53.06
C ARG A 758 -25.78 6.77 54.41
N ALA A 759 -25.36 5.50 54.55
CA ALA A 759 -25.45 4.79 55.82
C ALA A 759 -24.64 5.49 56.94
N ASN A 760 -23.46 6.04 56.60
CA ASN A 760 -22.65 6.81 57.53
C ASN A 760 -23.33 8.13 57.97
N LEU A 761 -23.98 8.84 57.03
CA LEU A 761 -24.74 10.06 57.34
C LEU A 761 -25.98 9.79 58.21
N GLU A 762 -26.70 8.70 57.96
CA GLU A 762 -27.85 8.29 58.77
C GLU A 762 -27.42 7.97 60.22
N ASN A 763 -26.29 7.29 60.41
CA ASN A 763 -25.71 7.05 61.74
C ASN A 763 -25.30 8.35 62.44
N ALA A 764 -24.69 9.30 61.71
CA ALA A 764 -24.31 10.60 62.26
C ALA A 764 -25.53 11.44 62.67
N LEU A 765 -26.62 11.38 61.88
CA LEU A 765 -27.88 12.04 62.21
C LEU A 765 -28.51 11.45 63.48
N ALA A 766 -28.55 10.12 63.60
CA ALA A 766 -29.06 9.45 64.80
C ALA A 766 -28.27 9.83 66.06
N ALA A 767 -26.94 9.89 65.97
CA ALA A 767 -26.08 10.34 67.07
C ALA A 767 -26.36 11.80 67.46
N ALA A 768 -26.51 12.70 66.48
CA ALA A 768 -26.85 14.10 66.73
C ALA A 768 -28.26 14.27 67.34
N GLU A 769 -29.23 13.42 66.97
CA GLU A 769 -30.56 13.40 67.56
C GLU A 769 -30.55 12.91 69.01
N GLU A 770 -29.75 11.89 69.33
CA GLU A 770 -29.55 11.45 70.72
C GLU A 770 -28.88 12.53 71.57
N GLU A 771 -27.84 13.18 71.05
CA GLU A 771 -27.18 14.30 71.73
C GLU A 771 -28.16 15.46 71.97
N ARG A 772 -28.97 15.82 70.96
CA ARG A 772 -30.03 16.82 71.10
C ARG A 772 -31.03 16.43 72.19
N LYS A 773 -31.49 15.18 72.25
CA LYS A 773 -32.39 14.70 73.31
C LYS A 773 -31.73 14.79 74.69
N ALA A 774 -30.46 14.41 74.81
CA ALA A 774 -29.72 14.52 76.06
C ALA A 774 -29.60 15.98 76.53
N ILE A 775 -29.30 16.91 75.62
CA ILE A 775 -29.25 18.35 75.91
C ILE A 775 -30.63 18.90 76.32
N VAL A 776 -31.70 18.50 75.62
CA VAL A 776 -33.08 18.89 75.98
C VAL A 776 -33.44 18.38 77.37
N ASN A 777 -33.17 17.11 77.68
CA ASN A 777 -33.43 16.51 78.99
C ASN A 777 -32.62 17.20 80.10
N LEU A 778 -31.34 17.53 79.86
CA LEU A 778 -30.51 18.30 80.78
C LEU A 778 -31.10 19.70 81.04
N ARG A 779 -31.56 20.37 79.98
CA ARG A 779 -32.19 21.69 80.07
C ARG A 779 -33.50 21.65 80.86
N GLU A 780 -34.31 20.61 80.69
CA GLU A 780 -35.55 20.41 81.45
C GLU A 780 -35.26 20.09 82.92
N GLY A 781 -34.26 19.24 83.19
CA GLY A 781 -33.81 18.94 84.56
C GLY A 781 -33.19 20.11 85.32
N ILE A 782 -32.62 21.11 84.63
CA ILE A 782 -32.17 22.38 85.23
C ILE A 782 -33.36 23.30 85.58
N ARG A 783 -34.51 23.14 84.91
CA ARG A 783 -35.70 23.99 85.09
C ARG A 783 -36.68 23.46 86.14
N SER A 784 -36.63 22.16 86.45
CA SER A 784 -37.30 21.53 87.59
C SER A 784 -36.48 21.69 88.87
#